data_AF-A0A8H5J2A0-F1
#
_entry.id   AF-A0A8H5J2A0-F1
#
_cell.length_a   1.000
_cell.length_b   1.000
_cell.length_c   1.000
_cell.angle_alpha   90.00
_cell.angle_beta   90.00
_cell.angle_gamma   90.00
#
_symmetry.space_group_name_H-M   'P 1'
#
loop_
_entity.id
_entity.type
_entity.pdbx_description
1 polymer ?
#
loop_
_entity_poly.entity_id
_entity_poly.type
_entity_poly.pdbx_seq_one_letter_code
_entity_poly.pdbx_strand_id
1 'polypeptide(L)'
;MSPSRALLESDNPDDPNHERKLPDKKTTNKNNKNKNKKNKKDKKDDKDPVRFSRVFFFIHKSIPRNRWNVEYHEGRNKDMLATFHLMTADGPLAIHSAYNVNQDDMKIDIELLAEQTTREPRNIVMGDFNLHNILWSGPSLLAPSRNTPAGRLLAHEMITKRNMALLTKEGTITYTRGKGDNDEHPSCIDLTFVSDCLRSQVTHWGVFSDNPWDGSDHRPIRTVFNITPYRDDTEKFLHNKVKPAVFAAAIKEHLSRVSELPLKDKNNVEEYVRALVSLILAASTRTTPTRLVHPPPARKPMDPHLRQILLGGGVGLNIPASELDFKPPPKKPTPWREYLQQTGESMEALWYQARVARKMAQDRIVKCMPALLDDDGVPNLVSEEEKQDRIRCKTWTRTSDLDHPIEIPFPTLNDTVKMNRKTRRFIEKKLTDKDIEILIRKQPSRKAPGHDLICIEQLKMGRKDLAPPIACLFNACLRLNIFPEAFKTAITAMLPKSGKDSYDTVNSWRPIALLSVLGKLYERILTERLKKFVMDYDLLPETQYGAPGKSTTHAIQSMIGVIHKAWSRKLSKRFKKRWKFIREKVTMMGLDVSGAYNCVDPALLLQMLADLGVPESFLQIMHSYLSFRIVHLRLPQSTSKAFYMLIGIPQGSPLSPLLFLIFTAPLLQKINEDREKLGKDRITVFSFSYVDDTYLLAVSNSYEKNCMGLKIFHDEIFKWASSVGLTFSPQKYTVMHFRAPNDPDPPCELLPDIDGLKDNPEALKKEKLKVLGVVLDPALTFAHHISNLETKVNNTLRHFRALSGPTWGIRLNQTRRYYVSKIRPIISHACAAWFLHCPGRRIPWSLKPKQIRRLEKLQYKCLLLISGGIRGSSGTTVLKDMNLEGIREFLCRMSMSSRARDLKVRNNDVWFEKSWKTPKDKNYNVTAYQILDEEAYQLTGRSAKYFRKRQKGTDEAALKAWKIPAKRNAAVKSQAKWEAEAKCASSWITYRRKRTARVRTTHRPAAIEEKRGRISLSYYKGLTRPQSTLALQLRTERIGLNGYLSKIGATRDVKVPGTEDVIRHPIKPACTCGHHTQTVYHLFMHCSDLHSARLRLIERIGALDWKTLLTKHLKFAVDWAMFYFNLGQFAIAQADSMFYIPAGGG
;
A
#
# COMPACT_ATOMS: atom_id res chain seq x y z
N MET A 1 -29.74 -10.31 5.82
CA MET A 1 -28.26 -10.27 5.96
C MET A 1 -27.89 -11.15 7.13
N SER A 2 -27.07 -12.19 6.93
CA SER A 2 -26.66 -13.07 8.03
C SER A 2 -25.86 -12.30 9.10
N PRO A 3 -25.96 -12.67 10.41
CA PRO A 3 -25.10 -12.17 11.49
C PRO A 3 -23.58 -12.30 11.21
N SER A 4 -23.20 -13.03 10.17
CA SER A 4 -21.83 -13.37 9.78
C SER A 4 -21.07 -12.32 8.95
N ARG A 5 -21.64 -11.16 8.60
CA ARG A 5 -20.96 -10.20 7.70
C ARG A 5 -20.41 -8.94 8.38
N ALA A 6 -19.16 -8.58 8.05
CA ALA A 6 -18.55 -7.30 8.43
C ALA A 6 -19.27 -6.11 7.77
N LEU A 7 -19.63 -5.09 8.57
CA LEU A 7 -20.09 -3.78 8.10
C LEU A 7 -19.04 -3.17 7.15
N LEU A 8 -19.45 -2.79 5.94
CA LEU A 8 -18.56 -2.21 4.93
C LEU A 8 -18.71 -0.67 4.93
N GLU A 9 -17.61 0.05 4.74
CA GLU A 9 -17.64 1.52 4.56
C GLU A 9 -18.27 1.94 3.20
N SER A 10 -18.66 0.97 2.36
CA SER A 10 -19.35 1.17 1.07
C SER A 10 -20.84 1.45 1.20
N ASP A 11 -21.37 1.43 2.42
CA ASP A 11 -22.78 1.73 2.67
C ASP A 11 -23.03 3.26 2.65
N ASN A 12 -21.98 4.06 2.38
CA ASN A 12 -22.06 5.51 2.21
C ASN A 12 -22.44 5.90 0.76
N PRO A 13 -23.64 6.46 0.51
CA PRO A 13 -24.02 6.99 -0.80
C PRO A 13 -23.10 8.14 -1.26
N ASP A 14 -22.38 8.80 -0.33
CA ASP A 14 -21.36 9.81 -0.64
C ASP A 14 -19.99 9.22 -1.03
N ASP A 15 -19.87 7.93 -1.35
CA ASP A 15 -18.63 7.41 -1.97
C ASP A 15 -18.51 7.99 -3.39
N PRO A 16 -17.49 8.84 -3.67
CA PRO A 16 -17.28 9.42 -5.01
C PRO A 16 -16.91 8.37 -6.08
N ASN A 17 -16.87 7.08 -5.74
CA ASN A 17 -16.72 5.96 -6.67
C ASN A 17 -18.02 5.20 -6.97
N HIS A 18 -19.16 5.54 -6.38
CA HIS A 18 -20.43 4.86 -6.62
C HIS A 18 -20.86 4.95 -8.11
N GLU A 19 -20.71 6.12 -8.73
CA GLU A 19 -21.00 6.33 -10.16
C GLU A 19 -20.09 5.53 -11.13
N ARG A 20 -18.93 5.03 -10.67
CA ARG A 20 -17.98 4.29 -11.53
C ARG A 20 -18.23 2.79 -11.60
N LYS A 21 -19.21 2.28 -10.86
CA LYS A 21 -19.55 0.84 -10.80
C LYS A 21 -20.87 0.49 -11.49
N LEU A 22 -21.59 1.46 -12.05
CA LEU A 22 -22.70 1.15 -12.93
C LEU A 22 -22.15 0.54 -14.23
N PRO A 23 -22.63 -0.63 -14.68
CA PRO A 23 -22.35 -1.09 -16.03
C PRO A 23 -22.92 -0.05 -17.00
N ASP A 24 -22.12 0.36 -17.99
CA ASP A 24 -22.52 1.27 -19.06
C ASP A 24 -23.94 0.91 -19.54
N LYS A 25 -24.91 1.82 -19.32
CA LYS A 25 -26.23 1.74 -19.95
C LYS A 25 -25.97 1.68 -21.46
N LYS A 26 -26.21 0.50 -22.04
CA LYS A 26 -26.11 0.23 -23.48
C LYS A 26 -26.95 1.25 -24.24
N THR A 27 -26.32 2.04 -25.09
CA THR A 27 -26.95 2.58 -26.29
C THR A 27 -27.47 1.41 -27.12
N THR A 28 -28.79 1.32 -27.21
CA THR A 28 -29.52 0.47 -28.14
C THR A 28 -29.09 0.81 -29.56
N ASN A 29 -28.56 -0.17 -30.29
CA ASN A 29 -28.68 -0.17 -31.74
C ASN A 29 -29.13 -1.55 -32.22
N LYS A 30 -30.30 -1.55 -32.85
CA LYS A 30 -31.00 -2.69 -33.45
C LYS A 30 -30.30 -3.11 -34.75
N ASN A 31 -30.59 -4.36 -35.15
CA ASN A 31 -30.37 -5.03 -36.45
C ASN A 31 -29.01 -5.74 -36.63
N ASN A 32 -28.98 -7.07 -36.40
CA ASN A 32 -29.20 -8.18 -37.36
C ASN A 32 -27.96 -8.42 -38.25
N LYS A 33 -27.43 -9.62 -38.52
CA LYS A 33 -27.81 -11.02 -38.25
C LYS A 33 -26.59 -11.89 -38.65
N ASN A 34 -26.36 -13.00 -37.94
CA ASN A 34 -25.67 -14.25 -38.36
C ASN A 34 -24.16 -14.20 -38.72
N LYS A 35 -23.28 -15.16 -38.39
CA LYS A 35 -23.34 -16.52 -37.83
C LYS A 35 -21.90 -16.88 -37.39
N ASN A 36 -21.72 -17.39 -36.16
CA ASN A 36 -20.93 -18.61 -35.82
C ASN A 36 -20.55 -18.63 -34.34
N LYS A 37 -21.38 -19.38 -33.58
CA LYS A 37 -21.04 -19.96 -32.28
C LYS A 37 -19.99 -21.06 -32.48
N LYS A 38 -18.87 -21.00 -31.76
CA LYS A 38 -18.34 -22.13 -30.96
C LYS A 38 -17.17 -21.69 -30.07
N ASN A 39 -17.42 -21.84 -28.76
CA ASN A 39 -16.48 -22.04 -27.65
C ASN A 39 -15.39 -21.00 -27.35
N LYS A 40 -15.74 -20.06 -26.45
CA LYS A 40 -14.86 -19.57 -25.38
C LYS A 40 -15.69 -19.21 -24.15
N LYS A 41 -15.83 -20.15 -23.21
CA LYS A 41 -16.17 -19.87 -21.82
C LYS A 41 -14.93 -19.22 -21.18
N ASP A 42 -14.77 -17.92 -21.37
CA ASP A 42 -13.88 -17.12 -20.53
C ASP A 42 -14.58 -16.95 -19.17
N LYS A 43 -13.99 -17.52 -18.12
CA LYS A 43 -14.30 -17.18 -16.71
C LYS A 43 -14.01 -15.69 -16.52
N LYS A 44 -15.02 -14.85 -16.73
CA LYS A 44 -15.09 -13.53 -16.09
C LYS A 44 -15.48 -13.80 -14.65
N ASP A 45 -14.63 -13.38 -13.72
CA ASP A 45 -14.98 -13.17 -12.33
C ASP A 45 -16.05 -12.06 -12.28
N ASP A 46 -17.30 -12.38 -12.64
CA ASP A 46 -18.45 -11.63 -12.12
C ASP A 46 -18.53 -12.00 -10.65
N LYS A 47 -17.95 -11.14 -9.82
CA LYS A 47 -18.37 -11.07 -8.43
C LYS A 47 -19.85 -10.76 -8.49
N ASP A 48 -20.70 -11.71 -8.09
CA ASP A 48 -22.12 -11.43 -7.91
C ASP A 48 -22.25 -10.12 -7.13
N PRO A 49 -23.05 -9.15 -7.63
CA PRO A 49 -23.26 -7.91 -6.92
C PRO A 49 -23.75 -8.26 -5.51
N VAL A 50 -23.11 -7.66 -4.51
CA VAL A 50 -23.54 -7.75 -3.12
C VAL A 50 -25.04 -7.44 -3.05
N ARG A 51 -25.88 -8.43 -2.72
CA ARG A 51 -27.28 -8.18 -2.34
C ARG A 51 -27.25 -7.40 -1.02
N PHE A 52 -27.62 -6.12 -1.07
CA PHE A 52 -27.81 -5.30 0.11
C PHE A 52 -29.14 -5.68 0.79
N SER A 53 -29.19 -5.64 2.12
CA SER A 53 -30.46 -5.60 2.85
C SER A 53 -31.16 -4.29 2.52
N ARG A 54 -32.49 -4.28 2.53
CA ARG A 54 -33.28 -3.07 2.22
C ARG A 54 -33.21 -2.02 3.34
N VAL A 55 -32.72 -2.41 4.52
CA VAL A 55 -32.59 -1.56 5.71
C VAL A 55 -31.15 -1.57 6.25
N PHE A 56 -30.66 -0.43 6.73
CA PHE A 56 -29.31 -0.27 7.26
C PHE A 56 -29.18 0.96 8.16
N PHE A 57 -28.12 1.00 8.99
CA PHE A 57 -27.85 2.09 9.93
C PHE A 57 -26.54 2.80 9.63
N PHE A 58 -26.56 4.14 9.68
CA PHE A 58 -25.37 4.96 9.71
C PHE A 58 -25.00 5.35 11.13
N ILE A 59 -23.84 4.87 11.60
CA ILE A 59 -23.41 5.09 12.99
C ILE A 59 -22.13 5.91 13.00
N HIS A 60 -22.14 7.02 13.73
CA HIS A 60 -20.96 7.89 13.84
C HIS A 60 -19.88 7.22 14.72
N LYS A 61 -18.61 7.33 14.30
CA LYS A 61 -17.46 6.68 14.97
C LYS A 61 -17.16 7.18 16.39
N SER A 62 -17.86 8.23 16.85
CA SER A 62 -17.75 8.73 18.23
C SER A 62 -18.56 7.91 19.22
N ILE A 63 -19.50 7.06 18.76
CA ILE A 63 -20.20 6.12 19.63
C ILE A 63 -19.30 4.89 19.77
N PRO A 64 -18.86 4.53 20.99
CA PRO A 64 -17.96 3.39 21.20
C PRO A 64 -18.54 2.10 20.64
N ARG A 65 -17.75 1.33 19.87
CA ARG A 65 -18.23 0.14 19.15
C ARG A 65 -18.77 -0.96 20.07
N ASN A 66 -18.26 -1.07 21.29
CA ASN A 66 -18.71 -2.01 22.32
C ASN A 66 -20.03 -1.59 23.00
N ARG A 67 -20.60 -0.43 22.64
CA ARG A 67 -21.85 0.07 23.20
C ARG A 67 -23.04 -0.12 22.25
N TRP A 68 -22.86 -0.77 21.11
CA TRP A 68 -23.96 -0.99 20.18
C TRP A 68 -23.80 -2.27 19.36
N ASN A 69 -24.91 -2.78 18.84
CA ASN A 69 -24.96 -3.88 17.88
C ASN A 69 -26.09 -3.68 16.86
N VAL A 70 -25.98 -4.29 15.68
CA VAL A 70 -27.09 -4.35 14.71
C VAL A 70 -27.50 -5.81 14.54
N GLU A 71 -28.75 -6.11 14.83
CA GLU A 71 -29.41 -7.38 14.58
C GLU A 71 -30.18 -7.29 13.25
N TYR A 72 -29.89 -8.21 12.34
CA TYR A 72 -30.69 -8.40 11.13
C TYR A 72 -31.58 -9.61 11.34
N HIS A 73 -32.89 -9.42 11.25
CA HIS A 73 -33.84 -10.48 11.56
C HIS A 73 -33.85 -11.55 10.44
N GLU A 74 -33.99 -12.80 10.85
CA GLU A 74 -34.13 -13.96 9.95
C GLU A 74 -35.61 -14.41 9.91
N GLY A 75 -35.95 -15.39 9.06
CA GLY A 75 -37.33 -15.88 8.91
C GLY A 75 -38.18 -15.01 7.97
N ARG A 76 -39.47 -14.84 8.27
CA ARG A 76 -40.45 -14.14 7.40
C ARG A 76 -40.14 -12.65 7.18
N ASN A 77 -39.46 -11.99 8.12
CA ASN A 77 -39.08 -10.57 8.03
C ASN A 77 -37.64 -10.33 7.54
N LYS A 78 -37.02 -11.35 6.94
CA LYS A 78 -35.66 -11.26 6.43
C LYS A 78 -35.49 -10.14 5.41
N ASP A 79 -34.42 -9.36 5.57
CA ASP A 79 -34.05 -8.20 4.75
C ASP A 79 -35.05 -7.02 4.77
N MET A 80 -36.13 -7.11 5.57
CA MET A 80 -37.17 -6.08 5.75
C MET A 80 -37.13 -5.44 7.15
N LEU A 81 -36.46 -6.05 8.12
CA LEU A 81 -36.31 -5.53 9.48
C LEU A 81 -34.87 -5.62 9.96
N ALA A 82 -34.38 -4.54 10.57
CA ALA A 82 -33.11 -4.51 11.28
C ALA A 82 -33.25 -3.71 12.59
N THR A 83 -32.60 -4.17 13.64
CA THR A 83 -32.62 -3.54 14.97
C THR A 83 -31.23 -3.08 15.36
N PHE A 84 -31.10 -1.80 15.67
CA PHE A 84 -29.91 -1.21 16.27
C PHE A 84 -30.07 -1.13 17.79
N HIS A 85 -29.30 -1.96 18.48
CA HIS A 85 -29.22 -2.00 19.93
C HIS A 85 -28.14 -1.02 20.39
N LEU A 86 -28.50 -0.06 21.23
CA LEU A 86 -27.61 0.98 21.76
C LEU A 86 -27.67 1.01 23.29
N MET A 87 -26.52 0.86 23.94
CA MET A 87 -26.38 1.09 25.37
C MET A 87 -26.23 2.59 25.64
N THR A 88 -27.17 3.18 26.38
CA THR A 88 -27.15 4.58 26.82
C THR A 88 -26.91 4.67 28.32
N ALA A 89 -26.69 5.87 28.87
CA ALA A 89 -26.64 6.06 30.33
C ALA A 89 -27.97 5.66 31.00
N ASP A 90 -29.08 5.84 30.28
CA ASP A 90 -30.45 5.59 30.74
C ASP A 90 -30.90 4.13 30.49
N GLY A 91 -29.98 3.22 30.14
CA GLY A 91 -30.25 1.80 29.84
C GLY A 91 -30.18 1.43 28.35
N PRO A 92 -30.50 0.16 28.00
CA PRO A 92 -30.53 -0.31 26.61
C PRO A 92 -31.66 0.36 25.83
N LEU A 93 -31.39 0.72 24.57
CA LEU A 93 -32.31 1.33 23.62
C LEU A 93 -32.27 0.53 22.31
N ALA A 94 -33.43 0.08 21.83
CA ALA A 94 -33.56 -0.60 20.56
C ALA A 94 -34.20 0.32 19.51
N ILE A 95 -33.54 0.49 18.35
CA ILE A 95 -34.04 1.27 17.22
C ILE A 95 -34.27 0.34 16.04
N HIS A 96 -35.51 0.15 15.64
CA HIS A 96 -35.91 -0.77 14.60
C HIS A 96 -36.19 0.00 13.30
N SER A 97 -35.56 -0.42 12.21
CA SER A 97 -35.82 0.06 10.85
C SER A 97 -36.59 -0.99 10.09
N ALA A 98 -37.82 -0.69 9.71
CA ALA A 98 -38.69 -1.56 8.94
C ALA A 98 -38.84 -1.06 7.48
N TYR A 99 -38.90 -1.99 6.54
CA TYR A 99 -39.21 -1.73 5.13
C TYR A 99 -40.13 -2.83 4.59
N ASN A 100 -41.42 -2.52 4.47
CA ASN A 100 -42.40 -3.44 3.93
C ASN A 100 -42.47 -3.32 2.41
N VAL A 101 -42.20 -4.39 1.67
CA VAL A 101 -42.14 -4.32 0.20
C VAL A 101 -43.56 -4.38 -0.38
N ASN A 102 -43.85 -3.48 -1.32
CA ASN A 102 -45.10 -3.50 -2.09
C ASN A 102 -45.05 -4.56 -3.23
N GLN A 103 -44.82 -5.83 -2.89
CA GLN A 103 -44.84 -7.00 -3.80
C GLN A 103 -45.59 -8.16 -3.12
N ASP A 104 -46.47 -8.85 -3.84
CA ASP A 104 -47.42 -9.81 -3.23
C ASP A 104 -46.74 -10.97 -2.49
N ASP A 105 -45.55 -11.40 -2.93
CA ASP A 105 -44.82 -12.54 -2.37
C ASP A 105 -43.82 -12.16 -1.25
N MET A 106 -43.69 -10.86 -0.92
CA MET A 106 -42.67 -10.34 0.01
C MET A 106 -43.22 -9.26 0.96
N LYS A 107 -44.31 -9.56 1.67
CA LYS A 107 -44.89 -8.66 2.68
C LYS A 107 -44.29 -8.93 4.06
N ILE A 108 -44.12 -7.86 4.85
CA ILE A 108 -43.68 -7.98 6.24
C ILE A 108 -44.76 -8.70 7.07
N ASP A 109 -44.35 -9.64 7.90
CA ASP A 109 -45.22 -10.29 8.89
C ASP A 109 -45.37 -9.34 10.08
N ILE A 110 -46.57 -8.79 10.23
CA ILE A 110 -46.89 -7.73 11.20
C ILE A 110 -46.91 -8.24 12.64
N GLU A 111 -47.43 -9.44 12.88
CA GLU A 111 -47.48 -10.02 14.23
C GLU A 111 -46.06 -10.34 14.70
N LEU A 112 -45.26 -10.95 13.82
CA LEU A 112 -43.85 -11.21 14.09
C LEU A 112 -43.05 -9.91 14.24
N LEU A 113 -43.34 -8.88 13.43
CA LEU A 113 -42.73 -7.55 13.55
C LEU A 113 -43.01 -6.94 14.92
N ALA A 114 -44.27 -6.94 15.37
CA ALA A 114 -44.64 -6.42 16.67
C ALA A 114 -43.93 -7.19 17.80
N GLU A 115 -43.90 -8.53 17.74
CA GLU A 115 -43.16 -9.35 18.70
C GLU A 115 -41.65 -9.05 18.71
N GLN A 116 -41.04 -8.87 17.54
CA GLN A 116 -39.60 -8.61 17.39
C GLN A 116 -39.20 -7.20 17.83
N THR A 117 -40.10 -6.22 17.72
CA THR A 117 -39.82 -4.79 17.93
C THR A 117 -40.28 -4.25 19.28
N THR A 118 -40.80 -5.12 20.15
CA THR A 118 -41.24 -4.74 21.51
C THR A 118 -40.67 -5.66 22.58
N ARG A 119 -39.48 -6.24 22.34
CA ARG A 119 -38.79 -7.15 23.29
C ARG A 119 -38.11 -6.39 24.42
N GLU A 120 -37.56 -5.22 24.12
CA GLU A 120 -36.88 -4.37 25.08
C GLU A 120 -37.89 -3.41 25.75
N PRO A 121 -37.57 -2.77 26.88
CA PRO A 121 -38.46 -1.77 27.47
C PRO A 121 -38.47 -0.43 26.71
N ARG A 122 -37.40 -0.11 25.97
CA ARG A 122 -37.19 1.16 25.27
C ARG A 122 -36.99 0.90 23.77
N ASN A 123 -38.07 0.92 23.00
CA ASN A 123 -38.04 0.68 21.55
C ASN A 123 -38.46 1.92 20.76
N ILE A 124 -37.82 2.10 19.61
CA ILE A 124 -38.22 3.06 18.58
C ILE A 124 -38.38 2.28 17.28
N VAL A 125 -39.57 2.25 16.71
CA VAL A 125 -39.84 1.52 15.46
C VAL A 125 -40.15 2.52 14.38
N MET A 126 -39.37 2.53 13.30
CA MET A 126 -39.54 3.50 12.23
C MET A 126 -39.27 2.89 10.85
N GLY A 127 -39.81 3.50 9.81
CA GLY A 127 -39.46 3.17 8.43
C GLY A 127 -40.66 3.26 7.48
N ASP A 128 -40.46 2.73 6.27
CA ASP A 128 -41.48 2.70 5.23
C ASP A 128 -42.30 1.41 5.35
N PHE A 129 -43.53 1.56 5.82
CA PHE A 129 -44.43 0.44 6.01
C PHE A 129 -45.30 0.16 4.79
N ASN A 130 -45.39 1.04 3.78
CA ASN A 130 -46.30 0.85 2.64
C ASN A 130 -47.74 0.41 3.06
N LEU A 131 -48.22 0.87 4.22
CA LEU A 131 -49.52 0.49 4.80
C LEU A 131 -50.37 1.72 5.07
N HIS A 132 -51.66 1.59 4.81
CA HIS A 132 -52.63 2.67 4.95
C HIS A 132 -53.65 2.34 6.04
N ASN A 133 -53.82 3.27 6.97
CA ASN A 133 -54.82 3.22 8.04
C ASN A 133 -55.31 4.64 8.34
N ILE A 134 -56.57 4.74 8.74
CA ILE A 134 -57.19 6.01 9.12
C ILE A 134 -56.47 6.72 10.27
N LEU A 135 -55.86 5.98 11.21
CA LEU A 135 -55.18 6.55 12.38
C LEU A 135 -53.98 7.45 12.06
N TRP A 136 -53.27 7.21 10.96
CA TRP A 136 -52.13 8.04 10.54
C TRP A 136 -52.38 8.81 9.25
N SER A 137 -53.25 8.29 8.36
CA SER A 137 -53.58 8.98 7.11
C SER A 137 -54.67 10.03 7.28
N GLY A 138 -55.55 9.87 8.28
CA GLY A 138 -56.73 10.70 8.47
C GLY A 138 -57.75 10.60 7.33
N PRO A 139 -58.91 11.25 7.48
CA PRO A 139 -59.97 11.25 6.48
C PRO A 139 -59.61 12.08 5.23
N SER A 140 -58.64 12.99 5.33
CA SER A 140 -58.22 13.90 4.25
C SER A 140 -57.27 13.27 3.22
N LEU A 141 -56.43 12.31 3.62
CA LEU A 141 -55.50 11.62 2.70
C LEU A 141 -55.97 10.23 2.26
N LEU A 142 -57.04 9.71 2.87
CA LEU A 142 -57.49 8.33 2.63
C LEU A 142 -59.00 8.25 2.35
N ALA A 143 -59.36 7.84 1.12
CA ALA A 143 -60.72 7.35 0.87
C ALA A 143 -60.99 6.07 1.69
N PRO A 144 -62.22 5.84 2.20
CA PRO A 144 -62.56 4.66 3.01
C PRO A 144 -62.17 3.31 2.37
N SER A 145 -62.15 3.25 1.04
CA SER A 145 -61.76 2.09 0.22
C SER A 145 -60.26 1.74 0.26
N ARG A 146 -59.39 2.60 0.82
CA ARG A 146 -57.93 2.38 0.90
C ARG A 146 -57.43 1.97 2.30
N ASN A 147 -58.33 1.74 3.27
CA ASN A 147 -57.95 1.25 4.60
C ASN A 147 -57.61 -0.26 4.55
N THR A 148 -56.32 -0.61 4.58
CA THR A 148 -55.88 -1.98 4.34
C THR A 148 -56.07 -2.88 5.58
N PRO A 149 -56.46 -4.16 5.43
CA PRO A 149 -56.52 -5.10 6.55
C PRO A 149 -55.20 -5.20 7.32
N ALA A 150 -54.08 -5.17 6.60
CA ALA A 150 -52.73 -5.15 7.16
C ALA A 150 -52.45 -3.85 7.95
N GLY A 151 -52.91 -2.68 7.49
CA GLY A 151 -52.82 -1.43 8.25
C GLY A 151 -53.63 -1.48 9.55
N ARG A 152 -54.80 -2.13 9.56
CA ARG A 152 -55.59 -2.37 10.79
C ARG A 152 -54.89 -3.32 11.76
N LEU A 153 -54.29 -4.39 11.24
CA LEU A 153 -53.52 -5.34 12.05
C LEU A 153 -52.30 -4.66 12.69
N LEU A 154 -51.55 -3.83 11.95
CA LEU A 154 -50.40 -3.10 12.49
C LEU A 154 -50.81 -2.15 13.60
N ALA A 155 -51.92 -1.42 13.42
CA ALA A 155 -52.46 -0.55 14.46
C ALA A 155 -52.86 -1.33 15.72
N HIS A 156 -53.57 -2.46 15.56
CA HIS A 156 -53.99 -3.29 16.68
C HIS A 156 -52.80 -3.89 17.44
N GLU A 157 -51.83 -4.47 16.73
CA GLU A 157 -50.66 -5.08 17.36
C GLU A 157 -49.78 -4.01 18.05
N MET A 158 -49.39 -2.94 17.34
CA MET A 158 -48.46 -1.96 17.90
C MET A 158 -49.09 -1.08 18.98
N ILE A 159 -50.28 -0.52 18.73
CA ILE A 159 -50.90 0.48 19.59
C ILE A 159 -51.73 -0.21 20.68
N THR A 160 -52.69 -1.07 20.30
CA THR A 160 -53.65 -1.65 21.25
C THR A 160 -53.03 -2.75 22.11
N LYS A 161 -52.29 -3.69 21.51
CA LYS A 161 -51.77 -4.87 22.21
C LYS A 161 -50.40 -4.65 22.87
N ARG A 162 -49.52 -3.88 22.22
CA ARG A 162 -48.14 -3.62 22.71
C ARG A 162 -47.95 -2.24 23.35
N ASN A 163 -48.98 -1.39 23.39
CA ASN A 163 -48.96 -0.05 24.00
C ASN A 163 -47.82 0.85 23.48
N MET A 164 -47.55 0.81 22.17
CA MET A 164 -46.60 1.71 21.52
C MET A 164 -47.31 3.02 21.14
N ALA A 165 -46.68 4.14 21.44
CA ALA A 165 -47.14 5.46 21.04
C ALA A 165 -46.73 5.75 19.59
N LEU A 166 -47.72 6.04 18.73
CA LEU A 166 -47.48 6.54 17.37
C LEU A 166 -47.12 8.04 17.43
N LEU A 167 -45.91 8.39 16.98
CA LEU A 167 -45.48 9.79 16.86
C LEU A 167 -45.92 10.44 15.56
N THR A 168 -46.14 9.62 14.51
CA THR A 168 -46.63 10.12 13.22
C THR A 168 -48.00 10.76 13.38
N LYS A 169 -48.07 12.06 13.16
CA LYS A 169 -49.33 12.81 13.27
C LYS A 169 -50.28 12.44 12.14
N GLU A 170 -51.56 12.31 12.48
CA GLU A 170 -52.64 12.08 11.51
C GLU A 170 -52.60 13.11 10.38
N GLY A 171 -52.75 12.66 9.13
CA GLY A 171 -52.80 13.52 7.96
C GLY A 171 -51.44 14.05 7.48
N THR A 172 -50.33 13.53 8.02
CA THR A 172 -48.99 13.97 7.59
C THR A 172 -48.59 13.31 6.28
N ILE A 173 -48.28 14.11 5.25
CA ILE A 173 -47.76 13.58 3.98
C ILE A 173 -46.31 13.14 4.17
N THR A 174 -46.00 11.87 3.90
CA THR A 174 -44.63 11.34 3.92
C THR A 174 -44.15 10.87 2.55
N TYR A 175 -45.07 10.62 1.62
CA TYR A 175 -44.81 10.13 0.27
C TYR A 175 -45.60 10.90 -0.79
N THR A 176 -44.96 11.19 -1.93
CA THR A 176 -45.54 11.82 -3.14
C THR A 176 -44.88 11.24 -4.40
N ARG A 177 -45.60 11.12 -5.52
CA ARG A 177 -45.11 10.61 -6.82
C ARG A 177 -44.24 11.62 -7.60
N GLY A 178 -43.39 12.38 -6.90
CA GLY A 178 -42.43 13.32 -7.48
C GLY A 178 -43.00 14.66 -7.92
N LYS A 179 -44.27 14.98 -7.60
CA LYS A 179 -44.90 16.29 -7.84
C LYS A 179 -44.92 17.21 -6.60
N GLY A 180 -44.27 16.81 -5.51
CA GLY A 180 -44.27 17.56 -4.25
C GLY A 180 -45.68 17.71 -3.68
N ASP A 181 -45.98 18.86 -3.06
CA ASP A 181 -47.30 19.16 -2.46
C ASP A 181 -48.46 19.27 -3.46
N ASN A 182 -48.16 19.29 -4.77
CA ASN A 182 -49.15 19.32 -5.84
C ASN A 182 -49.49 17.92 -6.39
N ASP A 183 -49.13 16.85 -5.66
CA ASP A 183 -49.53 15.49 -6.02
C ASP A 183 -51.04 15.29 -5.81
N GLU A 184 -51.69 14.63 -6.77
CA GLU A 184 -53.10 14.26 -6.70
C GLU A 184 -53.35 13.10 -5.72
N HIS A 185 -52.30 12.35 -5.35
CA HIS A 185 -52.42 11.14 -4.51
C HIS A 185 -51.32 11.02 -3.43
N PRO A 186 -51.13 12.02 -2.54
CA PRO A 186 -50.17 11.93 -1.45
C PRO A 186 -50.52 10.81 -0.46
N SER A 187 -49.54 10.33 0.31
CA SER A 187 -49.75 9.25 1.29
C SER A 187 -48.91 9.41 2.55
N CYS A 188 -49.41 8.85 3.65
CA CYS A 188 -48.71 8.69 4.92
C CYS A 188 -48.36 7.20 5.10
N ILE A 189 -47.12 6.82 4.75
CA ILE A 189 -46.67 5.41 4.81
C ILE A 189 -45.37 5.23 5.60
N ASP A 190 -44.67 6.33 5.90
CA ASP A 190 -43.48 6.33 6.73
C ASP A 190 -43.87 6.62 8.19
N LEU A 191 -43.79 5.60 9.04
CA LEU A 191 -44.31 5.65 10.41
C LEU A 191 -43.19 5.68 11.43
N THR A 192 -43.45 6.29 12.59
CA THR A 192 -42.57 6.27 13.77
C THR A 192 -43.38 5.94 15.02
N PHE A 193 -43.12 4.79 15.61
CA PHE A 193 -43.64 4.37 16.91
C PHE A 193 -42.53 4.43 17.97
N VAL A 194 -42.91 4.71 19.21
CA VAL A 194 -42.01 4.65 20.37
C VAL A 194 -42.69 3.95 21.53
N SER A 195 -41.91 3.26 22.37
CA SER A 195 -42.42 2.76 23.64
C SER A 195 -42.91 3.92 24.50
N ASP A 196 -43.96 3.70 25.29
CA ASP A 196 -44.59 4.75 26.08
C ASP A 196 -43.60 5.46 27.04
N CYS A 197 -42.65 4.70 27.61
CA CYS A 197 -41.58 5.23 28.46
C CYS A 197 -40.63 6.23 27.77
N LEU A 198 -40.52 6.19 26.42
CA LEU A 198 -39.71 7.10 25.63
C LEU A 198 -40.49 8.33 25.17
N ARG A 199 -41.83 8.30 25.25
CA ARG A 199 -42.70 9.37 24.72
C ARG A 199 -42.37 10.72 25.34
N SER A 200 -42.12 10.77 26.64
CA SER A 200 -41.72 11.98 27.37
C SER A 200 -40.31 12.48 27.03
N GLN A 201 -39.46 11.62 26.44
CA GLN A 201 -38.09 11.95 26.03
C GLN A 201 -38.04 12.48 24.59
N VAL A 202 -39.12 12.38 23.82
CA VAL A 202 -39.21 12.94 22.47
C VAL A 202 -39.34 14.46 22.57
N THR A 203 -38.26 15.16 22.21
CA THR A 203 -38.27 16.63 22.15
C THR A 203 -38.81 17.16 20.83
N HIS A 204 -38.75 16.34 19.77
CA HIS A 204 -39.24 16.73 18.46
C HIS A 204 -39.56 15.51 17.59
N TRP A 205 -40.65 15.60 16.83
CA TRP A 205 -40.96 14.73 15.69
C TRP A 205 -41.57 15.58 14.57
N GLY A 206 -41.14 15.40 13.33
CA GLY A 206 -41.73 16.10 12.18
C GLY A 206 -41.11 15.71 10.83
N VAL A 207 -41.85 16.05 9.77
CA VAL A 207 -41.43 15.91 8.36
C VAL A 207 -40.88 17.25 7.87
N PHE A 208 -39.91 17.23 6.96
CA PHE A 208 -39.42 18.46 6.32
C PHE A 208 -40.49 19.03 5.35
N SER A 209 -40.69 20.36 5.39
CA SER A 209 -41.66 21.09 4.55
C SER A 209 -41.34 20.99 3.06
N ASP A 210 -40.06 20.91 2.72
CA ASP A 210 -39.53 20.85 1.36
C ASP A 210 -38.75 19.54 1.23
N ASN A 211 -38.84 18.83 0.09
CA ASN A 211 -38.00 17.64 -0.10
C ASN A 211 -36.56 18.07 -0.44
N PRO A 212 -35.56 17.81 0.43
CA PRO A 212 -34.18 18.19 0.19
C PRO A 212 -33.51 17.41 -0.97
N TRP A 213 -34.15 16.37 -1.47
CA TRP A 213 -33.60 15.50 -2.50
C TRP A 213 -34.41 15.61 -3.79
N ASP A 214 -33.81 16.28 -4.78
CA ASP A 214 -34.38 16.41 -6.12
C ASP A 214 -34.66 15.02 -6.71
N GLY A 215 -35.94 14.78 -7.04
CA GLY A 215 -36.42 13.49 -7.56
C GLY A 215 -36.71 12.40 -6.53
N SER A 216 -36.66 12.66 -5.22
CA SER A 216 -37.14 11.70 -4.20
C SER A 216 -38.65 11.78 -4.01
N ASP A 217 -39.28 10.62 -3.89
CA ASP A 217 -40.71 10.43 -3.66
C ASP A 217 -41.08 10.34 -2.17
N HIS A 218 -40.11 10.16 -1.27
CA HIS A 218 -40.30 10.19 0.18
C HIS A 218 -39.78 11.48 0.81
N ARG A 219 -40.43 11.93 1.87
CA ARG A 219 -40.01 13.07 2.68
C ARG A 219 -39.20 12.59 3.89
N PRO A 220 -38.06 13.23 4.21
CA PRO A 220 -37.32 12.89 5.42
C PRO A 220 -38.15 13.14 6.69
N ILE A 221 -38.02 12.22 7.65
CA ILE A 221 -38.60 12.34 8.99
C ILE A 221 -37.46 12.59 9.99
N ARG A 222 -37.65 13.56 10.89
CA ARG A 222 -36.74 13.84 11.99
C ARG A 222 -37.41 13.55 13.32
N THR A 223 -36.78 12.69 14.11
CA THR A 223 -37.14 12.44 15.51
C THR A 223 -35.95 12.75 16.40
N VAL A 224 -36.15 13.60 17.42
CA VAL A 224 -35.09 14.02 18.35
C VAL A 224 -35.47 13.59 19.76
N PHE A 225 -34.60 12.80 20.38
CA PHE A 225 -34.75 12.33 21.74
C PHE A 225 -33.75 13.03 22.67
N ASN A 226 -34.20 13.37 23.88
CA ASN A 226 -33.33 13.83 24.96
C ASN A 226 -32.76 12.60 25.70
N ILE A 227 -31.72 12.01 25.12
CA ILE A 227 -31.01 10.84 25.68
C ILE A 227 -29.52 11.15 25.82
N THR A 228 -28.86 10.56 26.82
CA THR A 228 -27.42 10.76 27.03
C THR A 228 -26.62 9.56 26.50
N PRO A 229 -26.00 9.64 25.30
CA PRO A 229 -25.21 8.56 24.77
C PRO A 229 -23.80 8.52 25.37
N TYR A 230 -23.20 7.33 25.44
CA TYR A 230 -21.77 7.21 25.67
C TYR A 230 -20.99 7.70 24.46
N ARG A 231 -19.93 8.48 24.70
CA ARG A 231 -19.08 9.04 23.65
C ARG A 231 -17.61 8.75 23.94
N ASP A 232 -16.88 8.35 22.89
CA ASP A 232 -15.42 8.25 22.94
C ASP A 232 -14.79 9.64 22.75
N ASP A 233 -14.49 10.30 23.86
CA ASP A 233 -13.79 11.58 23.88
C ASP A 233 -12.27 11.45 24.01
N THR A 234 -11.71 10.29 23.65
CA THR A 234 -10.26 10.10 23.65
C THR A 234 -9.58 11.15 22.79
N GLU A 235 -8.60 11.84 23.36
CA GLU A 235 -7.80 12.83 22.67
C GLU A 235 -6.49 12.23 22.14
N LYS A 236 -5.98 12.81 21.05
CA LYS A 236 -4.63 12.52 20.53
C LYS A 236 -3.81 13.79 20.40
N PHE A 237 -2.53 13.68 20.75
CA PHE A 237 -1.55 14.75 20.59
C PHE A 237 -1.27 15.07 19.11
N LEU A 238 -1.24 16.36 18.78
CA LEU A 238 -0.87 16.88 17.47
C LEU A 238 0.60 17.33 17.47
N HIS A 239 1.53 16.40 17.61
CA HIS A 239 2.96 16.69 17.69
C HIS A 239 3.51 17.52 16.50
N ASN A 240 2.85 17.48 15.34
CA ASN A 240 3.23 18.28 14.17
C ASN A 240 2.87 19.77 14.27
N LYS A 241 2.11 20.18 15.29
CA LYS A 241 1.75 21.57 15.57
C LYS A 241 2.59 22.21 16.67
N VAL A 242 3.45 21.43 17.31
CA VAL A 242 4.28 21.89 18.43
C VAL A 242 5.49 22.64 17.92
N LYS A 243 5.83 23.77 18.54
CA LYS A 243 7.10 24.46 18.31
C LYS A 243 8.21 23.70 19.06
N PRO A 244 9.23 23.14 18.39
CA PRO A 244 10.24 22.32 19.05
C PRO A 244 10.97 23.03 20.19
N ALA A 245 11.21 24.34 20.07
CA ALA A 245 11.87 25.14 21.12
C ALA A 245 11.04 25.22 22.41
N VAL A 246 9.71 25.32 22.31
CA VAL A 246 8.81 25.36 23.47
C VAL A 246 8.81 24.01 24.19
N PHE A 247 8.75 22.92 23.42
CA PHE A 247 8.86 21.57 23.98
C PHE A 247 10.22 21.35 24.67
N ALA A 248 11.32 21.76 24.05
CA ALA A 248 12.65 21.63 24.63
C ALA A 248 12.82 22.43 25.93
N ALA A 249 12.32 23.67 25.98
CA ALA A 249 12.29 24.47 27.21
C ALA A 249 11.49 23.76 28.31
N ALA A 250 10.34 23.17 27.96
CA ALA A 250 9.51 22.45 28.90
C ALA A 250 10.15 21.18 29.47
N ILE A 251 11.01 20.51 28.70
CA ILE A 251 11.83 19.39 29.19
C ILE A 251 12.92 19.89 30.13
N LYS A 252 13.62 20.97 29.74
CA LYS A 252 14.79 21.49 30.47
C LYS A 252 14.45 21.92 31.91
N GLU A 253 13.26 22.47 32.13
CA GLU A 253 12.78 22.94 33.43
C GLU A 253 12.77 21.85 34.53
N HIS A 254 12.54 20.59 34.17
CA HIS A 254 12.45 19.48 35.13
C HIS A 254 13.47 18.37 34.85
N LEU A 255 14.46 18.64 33.98
CA LEU A 255 15.45 17.65 33.56
C LEU A 255 16.44 17.29 34.68
N SER A 256 16.76 18.23 35.57
CA SER A 256 17.66 18.00 36.73
C SER A 256 17.12 16.89 37.63
N ARG A 257 15.81 16.90 37.91
CA ARG A 257 15.11 15.89 38.73
C ARG A 257 15.30 14.46 38.21
N VAL A 258 15.43 14.27 36.90
CA VAL A 258 15.71 12.95 36.31
C VAL A 258 17.21 12.67 36.32
N SER A 259 18.03 13.69 36.02
CA SER A 259 19.48 13.54 35.88
C SER A 259 20.19 13.24 37.21
N GLU A 260 19.61 13.66 38.34
CA GLU A 260 20.12 13.44 39.70
C GLU A 260 19.77 12.06 40.27
N LEU A 261 18.82 11.34 39.66
CA LEU A 261 18.44 10.00 40.13
C LEU A 261 19.63 9.03 40.00
N PRO A 262 19.88 8.21 41.04
CA PRO A 262 20.95 7.22 40.98
C PRO A 262 20.65 6.18 39.89
N LEU A 263 21.70 5.60 39.32
CA LEU A 263 21.64 4.53 38.33
C LEU A 263 22.57 3.38 38.77
N LYS A 264 22.49 2.97 40.04
CA LYS A 264 23.45 2.02 40.64
C LYS A 264 23.00 0.57 40.49
N ASP A 265 21.71 0.30 40.60
CA ASP A 265 21.10 -1.02 40.55
C ASP A 265 19.85 -1.08 39.63
N LYS A 266 19.16 -2.23 39.62
CA LYS A 266 17.96 -2.45 38.79
C LYS A 266 16.79 -1.54 39.18
N ASN A 267 16.53 -1.36 40.48
CA ASN A 267 15.40 -0.56 40.96
C ASN A 267 15.57 0.92 40.59
N ASN A 268 16.79 1.43 40.77
CA ASN A 268 17.20 2.74 40.30
C ASN A 268 16.94 2.95 38.80
N VAL A 269 17.23 1.94 37.97
CA VAL A 269 16.99 2.01 36.52
C VAL A 269 15.50 2.10 36.20
N GLU A 270 14.64 1.32 36.85
CA GLU A 270 13.19 1.38 36.63
C GLU A 270 12.61 2.73 37.08
N GLU A 271 13.05 3.25 38.21
CA GLU A 271 12.67 4.58 38.69
C GLU A 271 13.10 5.68 37.71
N TYR A 272 14.33 5.60 37.21
CA TYR A 272 14.85 6.53 36.21
C TYR A 272 14.02 6.50 34.92
N VAL A 273 13.66 5.31 34.42
CA VAL A 273 12.81 5.17 33.23
C VAL A 273 11.43 5.78 33.48
N ARG A 274 10.81 5.52 34.62
CA ARG A 274 9.50 6.07 35.00
C ARG A 274 9.54 7.60 35.07
N ALA A 275 10.58 8.17 35.69
CA ALA A 275 10.78 9.60 35.79
C ALA A 275 11.00 10.24 34.40
N LEU A 276 11.81 9.61 33.55
CA LEU A 276 12.06 10.08 32.18
C LEU A 276 10.80 10.06 31.30
N VAL A 277 10.02 8.98 31.36
CA VAL A 277 8.73 8.87 30.64
C VAL A 277 7.75 9.94 31.13
N SER A 278 7.64 10.10 32.45
CA SER A 278 6.76 11.11 33.06
C SER A 278 7.15 12.54 32.66
N LEU A 279 8.45 12.85 32.64
CA LEU A 279 8.97 14.13 32.15
C LEU A 279 8.53 14.42 30.71
N ILE A 280 8.68 13.44 29.81
CA ILE A 280 8.34 13.60 28.39
C ILE A 280 6.82 13.76 28.21
N LEU A 281 6.01 13.00 28.94
CA LEU A 281 4.55 13.11 28.90
C LEU A 281 4.04 14.42 29.49
N ALA A 282 4.61 14.88 30.61
CA ALA A 282 4.27 16.17 31.21
C ALA A 282 4.58 17.33 30.26
N ALA A 283 5.77 17.34 29.66
CA ALA A 283 6.14 18.34 28.66
C ALA A 283 5.21 18.29 27.44
N SER A 284 4.78 17.09 27.02
CA SER A 284 3.84 16.92 25.91
C SER A 284 2.47 17.47 26.23
N THR A 285 1.92 17.12 27.39
CA THR A 285 0.61 17.59 27.85
C THR A 285 0.56 19.11 27.94
N ARG A 286 1.64 19.73 28.45
CA ARG A 286 1.75 21.19 28.57
C ARG A 286 1.87 21.92 27.24
N THR A 287 2.56 21.34 26.26
CA THR A 287 2.99 22.08 25.05
C THR A 287 2.32 21.61 23.76
N THR A 288 1.63 20.46 23.79
CA THR A 288 1.09 19.82 22.59
C THR A 288 -0.41 19.97 22.51
N PRO A 289 -0.94 20.68 21.49
CA PRO A 289 -2.37 20.70 21.25
C PRO A 289 -2.91 19.30 21.01
N THR A 290 -4.07 19.01 21.58
CA THR A 290 -4.79 17.76 21.36
C THR A 290 -5.92 17.94 20.34
N ARG A 291 -6.49 16.81 19.92
CA ARG A 291 -7.75 16.74 19.19
C ARG A 291 -8.41 15.42 19.52
N LEU A 292 -9.72 15.41 19.67
CA LEU A 292 -10.50 14.17 19.71
C LEU A 292 -10.12 13.21 18.58
N VAL A 293 -9.96 11.93 18.90
CA VAL A 293 -9.65 10.85 17.96
C VAL A 293 -10.81 10.72 16.97
N HIS A 294 -12.03 10.71 17.50
CA HIS A 294 -13.31 10.72 16.81
C HIS A 294 -14.05 12.02 17.14
N PRO A 295 -13.59 13.17 16.61
CA PRO A 295 -14.27 14.43 16.87
C PRO A 295 -15.71 14.31 16.39
N PRO A 296 -16.67 14.96 17.07
CA PRO A 296 -18.01 15.09 16.54
C PRO A 296 -17.89 15.73 15.15
N PRO A 297 -18.87 15.51 14.25
CA PRO A 297 -18.90 16.14 12.95
C PRO A 297 -18.55 17.63 13.11
N ALA A 298 -17.39 18.03 12.59
CA ALA A 298 -16.90 19.39 12.80
C ALA A 298 -17.92 20.37 12.21
N ARG A 299 -17.91 21.63 12.67
CA ARG A 299 -18.53 22.78 11.98
C ARG A 299 -17.91 23.08 10.58
N LYS A 300 -17.37 22.07 9.89
CA LYS A 300 -16.83 22.09 8.52
C LYS A 300 -17.68 21.19 7.63
N PRO A 301 -17.90 21.58 6.37
CA PRO A 301 -19.11 21.27 5.64
C PRO A 301 -19.17 19.77 5.33
N MET A 302 -20.10 19.07 6.00
CA MET A 302 -21.05 18.25 5.24
C MET A 302 -21.70 19.15 4.20
N ASP A 303 -22.23 18.54 3.14
CA ASP A 303 -23.16 19.25 2.27
C ASP A 303 -24.05 20.17 3.13
N PRO A 304 -24.10 21.49 2.84
CA PRO A 304 -24.79 22.48 3.68
C PRO A 304 -26.20 22.03 4.07
N HIS A 305 -26.85 21.25 3.21
CA HIS A 305 -28.19 20.69 3.38
C HIS A 305 -28.23 19.60 4.46
N LEU A 306 -27.34 18.61 4.38
CA LEU A 306 -27.15 17.55 5.36
C LEU A 306 -26.71 18.08 6.74
N ARG A 307 -25.99 19.20 6.75
CA ARG A 307 -25.54 19.89 7.96
C ARG A 307 -26.67 20.63 8.68
N GLN A 308 -27.62 21.22 7.93
CA GLN A 308 -28.76 21.95 8.48
C GLN A 308 -29.79 20.99 9.10
N ILE A 309 -29.99 19.82 8.46
CA ILE A 309 -30.82 18.71 8.96
C ILE A 309 -30.33 18.19 10.33
N LEU A 310 -29.00 18.09 10.52
CA LEU A 310 -28.41 17.46 11.71
C LEU A 310 -28.12 18.40 12.89
N LEU A 311 -27.95 19.71 12.68
CA LEU A 311 -27.42 20.61 13.72
C LEU A 311 -28.45 21.46 14.48
N GLY A 312 -29.75 21.39 14.16
CA GLY A 312 -30.82 21.85 15.08
C GLY A 312 -30.61 23.22 15.74
N GLY A 313 -30.13 24.21 14.99
CA GLY A 313 -29.95 25.57 15.49
C GLY A 313 -31.02 26.50 14.94
N GLY A 314 -32.16 26.58 15.65
CA GLY A 314 -33.13 27.68 15.58
C GLY A 314 -33.43 28.29 14.21
N VAL A 315 -34.07 27.55 13.31
CA VAL A 315 -34.75 28.13 12.15
C VAL A 315 -36.14 27.51 12.10
N GLY A 316 -37.17 28.36 12.19
CA GLY A 316 -38.57 27.94 12.16
C GLY A 316 -38.93 27.24 10.85
N LEU A 317 -39.88 26.31 10.94
CA LEU A 317 -40.34 25.39 9.90
C LEU A 317 -41.10 26.04 8.70
N ASN A 318 -40.91 27.33 8.42
CA ASN A 318 -41.65 28.06 7.37
C ASN A 318 -40.73 29.01 6.57
N ILE A 319 -39.63 28.52 6.00
CA ILE A 319 -38.82 29.31 5.05
C ILE A 319 -38.75 28.53 3.73
N PRO A 320 -39.24 29.09 2.60
CA PRO A 320 -39.09 28.47 1.28
C PRO A 320 -37.61 28.24 0.96
N ALA A 321 -37.25 27.12 0.32
CA ALA A 321 -35.87 26.85 -0.14
C ALA A 321 -35.22 28.01 -0.94
N SER A 322 -36.02 28.90 -1.55
CA SER A 322 -35.58 30.10 -2.25
C SER A 322 -35.14 31.27 -1.36
N GLU A 323 -35.59 31.33 -0.10
CA GLU A 323 -35.20 32.36 0.89
C GLU A 323 -34.00 31.95 1.74
N LEU A 324 -33.43 30.76 1.49
CA LEU A 324 -32.06 30.41 1.89
C LEU A 324 -31.07 31.17 1.01
N ASP A 325 -31.02 32.49 1.21
CA ASP A 325 -30.22 33.41 0.41
C ASP A 325 -28.76 32.96 0.34
N PHE A 326 -28.34 32.63 -0.87
CA PHE A 326 -27.05 32.06 -1.21
C PHE A 326 -25.95 33.10 -1.01
N LYS A 327 -25.48 33.28 0.23
CA LYS A 327 -24.09 33.68 0.41
C LYS A 327 -23.21 32.47 0.09
N PRO A 328 -22.37 32.52 -0.97
CA PRO A 328 -21.43 31.45 -1.22
C PRO A 328 -20.63 31.20 0.05
N PRO A 329 -20.34 29.92 0.39
CA PRO A 329 -19.68 29.58 1.64
C PRO A 329 -18.41 30.44 1.84
N PRO A 330 -18.15 30.98 3.04
CA PRO A 330 -16.89 31.66 3.31
C PRO A 330 -15.75 30.69 2.97
N LYS A 331 -14.95 31.08 1.96
CA LYS A 331 -13.82 30.35 1.35
C LYS A 331 -13.80 28.86 1.67
N LYS A 332 -14.36 28.05 0.75
CA LYS A 332 -14.21 26.58 0.71
C LYS A 332 -12.79 26.20 1.18
N PRO A 333 -12.60 25.20 2.05
CA PRO A 333 -11.28 24.58 2.19
C PRO A 333 -10.84 24.22 0.78
N THR A 334 -9.74 24.84 0.35
CA THR A 334 -9.21 24.80 -1.01
C THR A 334 -9.56 23.46 -1.69
N PRO A 335 -10.48 23.41 -2.69
CA PRO A 335 -10.80 22.22 -3.46
C PRO A 335 -9.54 21.41 -3.73
N TRP A 336 -9.57 20.08 -3.59
CA TRP A 336 -8.36 19.25 -3.63
C TRP A 336 -7.40 19.60 -4.77
N ARG A 337 -7.93 19.99 -5.93
CA ARG A 337 -7.17 20.50 -7.08
C ARG A 337 -6.43 21.83 -6.81
N GLU A 338 -7.11 22.80 -6.24
CA GLU A 338 -6.51 24.06 -5.80
C GLU A 338 -5.51 23.83 -4.66
N TYR A 339 -5.76 22.88 -3.74
CA TYR A 339 -4.82 22.54 -2.67
C TYR A 339 -3.50 22.06 -3.25
N LEU A 340 -3.57 21.19 -4.27
CA LEU A 340 -2.40 20.68 -4.99
C LEU A 340 -1.63 21.78 -5.72
N GLN A 341 -2.29 22.87 -6.14
CA GLN A 341 -1.65 24.01 -6.80
C GLN A 341 -1.00 24.98 -5.79
N GLN A 342 -1.63 25.19 -4.64
CA GLN A 342 -1.17 26.10 -3.58
C GLN A 342 -0.06 25.50 -2.70
N THR A 343 0.04 24.17 -2.60
CA THR A 343 1.08 23.54 -1.76
C THR A 343 2.46 23.56 -2.43
N GLY A 344 3.47 23.96 -1.67
CA GLY A 344 4.85 24.09 -2.14
C GLY A 344 5.49 22.80 -2.68
N GLU A 345 6.61 22.95 -3.39
CA GLU A 345 7.31 21.86 -4.10
C GLU A 345 8.09 20.88 -3.19
N SER A 346 7.88 20.92 -1.87
CA SER A 346 8.66 20.10 -0.94
C SER A 346 8.40 18.60 -1.10
N MET A 347 9.37 17.80 -0.68
CA MET A 347 9.26 16.35 -0.73
C MET A 347 8.20 15.85 0.28
N GLU A 348 8.10 16.49 1.45
CA GLU A 348 7.08 16.18 2.45
C GLU A 348 5.67 16.45 1.91
N ALA A 349 5.47 17.58 1.21
CA ALA A 349 4.20 17.94 0.60
C ALA A 349 3.78 16.90 -0.43
N LEU A 350 4.66 16.54 -1.37
CA LEU A 350 4.38 15.50 -2.37
C LEU A 350 3.99 14.17 -1.73
N TRP A 351 4.69 13.75 -0.67
CA TRP A 351 4.39 12.48 0.00
C TRP A 351 3.12 12.51 0.83
N TYR A 352 2.78 13.65 1.39
CA TYR A 352 1.49 13.85 2.04
C TYR A 352 0.36 13.80 1.00
N GLN A 353 0.49 14.56 -0.08
CA GLN A 353 -0.47 14.57 -1.19
C GLN A 353 -0.69 13.15 -1.75
N ALA A 354 0.40 12.42 -2.04
CA ALA A 354 0.35 11.06 -2.55
C ALA A 354 -0.34 10.07 -1.59
N ARG A 355 -0.21 10.28 -0.28
CA ARG A 355 -0.88 9.47 0.74
C ARG A 355 -2.38 9.76 0.77
N VAL A 356 -2.76 11.03 0.71
CA VAL A 356 -4.17 11.45 0.64
C VAL A 356 -4.82 10.93 -0.64
N ALA A 357 -4.18 11.11 -1.79
CA ALA A 357 -4.64 10.58 -3.08
C ALA A 357 -4.81 9.05 -3.06
N ARG A 358 -3.90 8.32 -2.42
CA ARG A 358 -4.06 6.87 -2.23
C ARG A 358 -5.27 6.57 -1.35
N LYS A 359 -5.45 7.26 -0.22
CA LYS A 359 -6.60 7.05 0.67
C LYS A 359 -7.93 7.37 -0.01
N MET A 360 -7.98 8.38 -0.88
CA MET A 360 -9.17 8.74 -1.67
C MET A 360 -9.51 7.69 -2.73
N ALA A 361 -8.51 6.96 -3.23
CA ALA A 361 -8.68 5.99 -4.31
C ALA A 361 -8.70 4.52 -3.83
N GLN A 362 -8.49 4.29 -2.54
CA GLN A 362 -8.65 2.98 -1.91
C GLN A 362 -10.07 2.89 -1.38
N ASP A 363 -10.68 1.72 -1.55
CA ASP A 363 -11.90 1.40 -0.81
C ASP A 363 -11.61 1.62 0.67
N ARG A 364 -12.46 2.42 1.29
CA ARG A 364 -12.46 2.68 2.71
C ARG A 364 -12.89 1.37 3.36
N ILE A 365 -12.00 0.75 4.13
CA ILE A 365 -12.27 -0.52 4.80
C ILE A 365 -11.94 -0.36 6.28
N VAL A 366 -12.92 0.01 7.09
CA VAL A 366 -12.91 -0.30 8.52
C VAL A 366 -13.27 -1.78 8.65
N LYS A 367 -12.26 -2.66 8.80
CA LYS A 367 -12.53 -4.07 9.15
C LYS A 367 -12.70 -4.16 10.66
N CYS A 368 -13.95 -4.26 11.12
CA CYS A 368 -14.21 -4.89 12.40
C CYS A 368 -13.75 -6.36 12.32
N MET A 369 -13.29 -6.91 13.44
CA MET A 369 -13.12 -8.37 13.54
C MET A 369 -14.50 -9.03 13.59
N PRO A 370 -14.87 -9.87 12.61
CA PRO A 370 -16.15 -10.58 12.63
C PRO A 370 -16.18 -11.63 13.74
N ALA A 371 -17.30 -12.35 13.88
CA ALA A 371 -17.32 -13.58 14.67
C ALA A 371 -16.22 -14.53 14.16
N LEU A 372 -15.52 -15.17 15.09
CA LEU A 372 -14.47 -16.13 14.75
C LEU A 372 -15.05 -17.55 14.71
N LEU A 373 -14.55 -18.36 13.78
CA LEU A 373 -14.89 -19.79 13.72
C LEU A 373 -14.34 -20.51 14.97
N ASP A 374 -15.15 -21.38 15.55
CA ASP A 374 -14.73 -22.35 16.57
C ASP A 374 -13.86 -23.47 15.96
N ASP A 375 -13.56 -24.53 16.71
CA ASP A 375 -12.75 -25.65 16.20
C ASP A 375 -13.51 -26.52 15.17
N ASP A 376 -14.84 -26.49 15.17
CA ASP A 376 -15.70 -27.22 14.23
C ASP A 376 -15.99 -26.43 12.94
N GLY A 377 -15.48 -25.20 12.85
CA GLY A 377 -15.66 -24.33 11.69
C GLY A 377 -17.00 -23.58 11.69
N VAL A 378 -17.71 -23.55 12.83
CA VAL A 378 -18.97 -22.82 12.99
C VAL A 378 -18.66 -21.41 13.52
N PRO A 379 -19.25 -20.33 12.95
CA PRO A 379 -19.07 -18.99 13.47
C PRO A 379 -19.84 -18.81 14.78
N ASN A 380 -19.19 -19.08 15.92
CA ASN A 380 -19.84 -19.09 17.23
C ASN A 380 -19.29 -18.05 18.24
N LEU A 381 -18.07 -17.53 18.01
CA LEU A 381 -17.43 -16.62 18.97
C LEU A 381 -17.82 -15.16 18.69
N VAL A 382 -18.82 -14.66 19.44
CA VAL A 382 -19.40 -13.33 19.23
C VAL A 382 -18.86 -12.31 20.22
N SER A 383 -18.60 -12.70 21.48
CA SER A 383 -18.10 -11.76 22.49
C SER A 383 -16.64 -11.37 22.22
N GLU A 384 -16.25 -10.19 22.70
CA GLU A 384 -14.88 -9.70 22.51
C GLU A 384 -13.87 -10.47 23.37
N GLU A 385 -14.26 -10.95 24.55
CA GLU A 385 -13.41 -11.75 25.43
C GLU A 385 -13.11 -13.13 24.82
N GLU A 386 -14.13 -13.84 24.34
CA GLU A 386 -13.96 -15.12 23.63
C GLU A 386 -13.05 -14.98 22.40
N LYS A 387 -13.20 -13.90 21.62
CA LYS A 387 -12.31 -13.63 20.48
C LYS A 387 -10.88 -13.40 20.93
N GLN A 388 -10.68 -12.65 22.01
CA GLN A 388 -9.35 -12.36 22.57
C GLN A 388 -8.67 -13.66 23.03
N ASP A 389 -9.38 -14.51 23.76
CA ASP A 389 -8.85 -15.78 24.26
C ASP A 389 -8.55 -16.75 23.12
N ARG A 390 -9.45 -16.87 22.15
CA ARG A 390 -9.23 -17.68 20.94
C ARG A 390 -7.97 -17.23 20.19
N ILE A 391 -7.79 -15.92 20.04
CA ILE A 391 -6.61 -15.36 19.39
C ILE A 391 -5.37 -15.62 20.24
N ARG A 392 -5.42 -15.41 21.55
CA ARG A 392 -4.32 -15.67 22.48
C ARG A 392 -3.84 -17.11 22.32
N CYS A 393 -4.73 -18.08 22.45
CA CYS A 393 -4.42 -19.52 22.39
C CYS A 393 -3.96 -20.00 21.00
N LYS A 394 -4.54 -19.49 19.90
CA LYS A 394 -4.10 -19.86 18.53
C LYS A 394 -2.82 -19.15 18.09
N THR A 395 -2.51 -17.98 18.67
CA THR A 395 -1.35 -17.16 18.27
C THR A 395 -0.09 -17.57 19.01
N TRP A 396 -0.21 -17.91 20.31
CA TRP A 396 0.88 -18.35 21.18
C TRP A 396 0.52 -19.65 21.88
N THR A 397 1.39 -20.65 21.80
CA THR A 397 1.14 -21.96 22.41
C THR A 397 1.30 -21.96 23.92
N ARG A 398 2.02 -20.98 24.50
CA ARG A 398 2.26 -20.85 25.95
C ARG A 398 2.16 -19.38 26.38
N THR A 399 1.24 -19.12 27.30
CA THR A 399 1.07 -17.83 27.99
C THR A 399 0.66 -18.10 29.44
N SER A 400 0.84 -17.13 30.34
CA SER A 400 0.29 -17.21 31.69
C SER A 400 -0.37 -15.89 32.08
N ASP A 401 -1.32 -15.95 33.00
CA ASP A 401 -1.88 -14.75 33.61
C ASP A 401 -0.86 -14.12 34.57
N LEU A 402 -1.10 -12.88 34.97
CA LEU A 402 -0.09 -12.08 35.69
C LEU A 402 0.28 -12.63 37.08
N ASP A 403 -0.56 -13.50 37.65
CA ASP A 403 -0.36 -14.07 38.98
C ASP A 403 0.60 -15.28 38.97
N HIS A 404 0.98 -15.77 37.78
CA HIS A 404 1.86 -16.93 37.61
C HIS A 404 3.03 -16.61 36.65
N PRO A 405 3.99 -15.76 37.08
CA PRO A 405 5.16 -15.45 36.27
C PRO A 405 6.12 -16.65 36.22
N ILE A 406 6.67 -16.94 35.04
CA ILE A 406 7.71 -17.96 34.86
C ILE A 406 8.95 -17.27 34.29
N GLU A 407 10.06 -17.33 35.02
CA GLU A 407 11.36 -16.90 34.51
C GLU A 407 11.96 -17.98 33.60
N ILE A 408 12.63 -17.57 32.53
CA ILE A 408 13.32 -18.52 31.67
C ILE A 408 14.64 -18.94 32.33
N PRO A 409 15.07 -20.20 32.22
CA PRO A 409 16.36 -20.62 32.76
C PRO A 409 17.52 -19.90 32.05
N PHE A 410 18.58 -19.62 32.81
CA PHE A 410 19.85 -19.12 32.25
C PHE A 410 20.59 -20.26 31.53
N PRO A 411 21.28 -20.01 30.39
CA PRO A 411 21.88 -21.06 29.60
C PRO A 411 23.15 -21.61 30.25
N THR A 412 23.49 -22.84 29.92
CA THR A 412 24.81 -23.41 30.21
C THR A 412 25.85 -22.73 29.32
N LEU A 413 26.92 -22.22 29.93
CA LEU A 413 28.00 -21.52 29.23
C LEU A 413 29.04 -22.53 28.69
N ASN A 414 29.51 -22.31 27.47
CA ASN A 414 30.60 -23.08 26.87
C ASN A 414 31.92 -22.28 26.92
N ASP A 415 32.94 -22.81 27.61
CA ASP A 415 34.25 -22.15 27.78
C ASP A 415 35.15 -22.16 26.52
N THR A 416 34.69 -22.77 25.44
CA THR A 416 35.53 -23.13 24.28
C THR A 416 35.77 -22.00 23.27
N VAL A 417 34.94 -20.93 23.26
CA VAL A 417 35.03 -19.87 22.25
C VAL A 417 35.64 -18.58 22.81
N LYS A 418 36.97 -18.42 22.68
CA LYS A 418 37.67 -17.18 23.06
C LYS A 418 37.38 -16.05 22.07
N MET A 419 36.54 -15.10 22.48
CA MET A 419 36.25 -13.89 21.69
C MET A 419 37.49 -12.98 21.58
N ASN A 420 37.71 -12.39 20.41
CA ASN A 420 38.83 -11.49 20.20
C ASN A 420 38.63 -10.17 20.98
N ARG A 421 39.74 -9.56 21.43
CA ARG A 421 39.74 -8.33 22.26
C ARG A 421 39.02 -7.16 21.60
N LYS A 422 39.03 -7.07 20.26
CA LYS A 422 38.43 -5.97 19.49
C LYS A 422 36.90 -6.07 19.48
N THR A 423 36.36 -7.28 19.34
CA THR A 423 34.91 -7.54 19.38
C THR A 423 34.37 -7.37 20.79
N ARG A 424 35.10 -7.84 21.82
CA ARG A 424 34.78 -7.56 23.23
C ARG A 424 34.62 -6.07 23.50
N ARG A 425 35.65 -5.29 23.14
CA ARG A 425 35.66 -3.84 23.33
C ARG A 425 34.55 -3.12 22.55
N PHE A 426 34.06 -3.70 21.46
CA PHE A 426 32.94 -3.14 20.72
C PHE A 426 31.60 -3.42 21.39
N ILE A 427 31.39 -4.66 21.85
CA ILE A 427 30.17 -5.07 22.57
C ILE A 427 30.06 -4.31 23.89
N GLU A 428 31.16 -3.99 24.56
CA GLU A 428 31.18 -3.25 25.84
C GLU A 428 31.34 -1.74 25.66
N LYS A 429 31.35 -1.22 24.42
CA LYS A 429 31.62 0.20 24.16
C LYS A 429 30.59 1.11 24.84
N LYS A 430 31.03 2.11 25.60
CA LYS A 430 30.15 3.16 26.13
C LYS A 430 29.50 3.97 25.01
N LEU A 431 28.25 4.37 25.23
CA LEU A 431 27.46 5.22 24.36
C LEU A 431 27.71 6.68 24.71
N THR A 432 27.86 7.52 23.69
CA THR A 432 27.93 8.98 23.88
C THR A 432 26.59 9.63 23.60
N ASP A 433 26.35 10.83 24.13
CA ASP A 433 25.14 11.63 23.85
C ASP A 433 24.95 11.84 22.34
N LYS A 434 26.05 12.02 21.62
CA LYS A 434 26.06 12.16 20.16
C LYS A 434 25.61 10.89 19.45
N ASP A 435 25.94 9.70 19.97
CA ASP A 435 25.44 8.43 19.44
C ASP A 435 23.91 8.35 19.56
N ILE A 436 23.36 8.75 20.72
CA ILE A 436 21.92 8.79 20.99
C ILE A 436 21.23 9.85 20.11
N GLU A 437 21.81 11.04 19.99
CA GLU A 437 21.28 12.10 19.13
C GLU A 437 21.15 11.63 17.67
N ILE A 438 22.22 10.99 17.15
CA ILE A 438 22.22 10.42 15.80
C ILE A 438 21.17 9.31 15.68
N LEU A 439 21.04 8.47 16.70
CA LEU A 439 20.07 7.37 16.72
C LEU A 439 18.63 7.87 16.67
N ILE A 440 18.27 8.87 17.49
CA ILE A 440 16.94 9.51 17.51
C ILE A 440 16.66 10.18 16.16
N ARG A 441 17.63 10.93 15.62
CA ARG A 441 17.47 11.64 14.34
C ARG A 441 17.14 10.70 13.18
N LYS A 442 17.76 9.51 13.16
CA LYS A 442 17.57 8.50 12.11
C LYS A 442 16.22 7.76 12.18
N GLN A 443 15.48 7.89 13.28
CA GLN A 443 14.22 7.16 13.43
C GLN A 443 13.12 7.69 12.50
N PRO A 444 12.27 6.81 11.95
CA PRO A 444 11.12 7.24 11.14
C PRO A 444 10.02 7.83 12.02
N SER A 445 9.52 9.02 11.66
CA SER A 445 8.36 9.65 12.31
C SER A 445 7.01 9.03 11.89
N ARG A 446 5.95 9.36 12.62
CA ARG A 446 4.54 8.97 12.40
C ARG A 446 4.30 7.48 12.56
N LYS A 447 4.94 6.89 13.58
CA LYS A 447 4.70 5.52 14.03
C LYS A 447 3.81 5.57 15.27
N ALA A 448 2.98 4.54 15.46
CA ALA A 448 2.19 4.42 16.68
C ALA A 448 3.11 4.21 17.90
N PRO A 449 2.81 4.82 19.06
CA PRO A 449 3.54 4.60 20.29
C PRO A 449 3.29 3.20 20.85
N GLY A 450 4.11 2.81 21.84
CA GLY A 450 3.85 1.65 22.68
C GLY A 450 2.88 1.96 23.81
N HIS A 451 2.91 1.14 24.86
CA HIS A 451 2.10 1.32 26.08
C HIS A 451 2.42 2.63 26.83
N ASP A 452 3.66 3.11 26.74
CA ASP A 452 4.15 4.34 27.38
C ASP A 452 3.68 5.65 26.73
N LEU A 453 2.94 5.58 25.61
CA LEU A 453 2.46 6.71 24.82
C LEU A 453 3.58 7.64 24.27
N ILE A 454 4.85 7.23 24.40
CA ILE A 454 5.99 8.00 23.89
C ILE A 454 6.12 7.77 22.38
N CYS A 455 6.11 8.86 21.64
CA CYS A 455 6.35 8.95 20.21
C CYS A 455 7.74 9.49 19.90
N ILE A 456 8.25 9.10 18.75
CA ILE A 456 9.56 9.56 18.29
C ILE A 456 9.62 11.06 17.99
N GLU A 457 8.48 11.67 17.67
CA GLU A 457 8.34 13.11 17.52
C GLU A 457 8.76 13.86 18.78
N GLN A 458 8.33 13.40 19.96
CA GLN A 458 8.70 14.01 21.25
C GLN A 458 10.21 13.94 21.46
N LEU A 459 10.81 12.76 21.25
CA LEU A 459 12.26 12.59 21.35
C LEU A 459 13.03 13.44 20.34
N LYS A 460 12.47 13.67 19.14
CA LYS A 460 13.10 14.52 18.12
C LYS A 460 13.02 16.01 18.46
N MET A 461 11.96 16.45 19.15
CA MET A 461 11.80 17.84 19.59
C MET A 461 12.75 18.16 20.74
N GLY A 462 12.79 17.33 21.78
CA GLY A 462 13.70 17.47 22.93
C GLY A 462 15.07 16.82 22.73
N ARG A 463 15.49 16.58 21.48
CA ARG A 463 16.60 15.65 21.16
C ARG A 463 17.91 15.98 21.85
N LYS A 464 18.27 17.26 21.92
CA LYS A 464 19.54 17.70 22.50
C LYS A 464 19.55 17.50 24.02
N ASP A 465 18.44 17.82 24.68
CA ASP A 465 18.29 17.76 26.13
C ASP A 465 18.03 16.33 26.63
N LEU A 466 17.33 15.50 25.84
CA LEU A 466 17.03 14.10 26.18
C LEU A 466 18.16 13.13 25.82
N ALA A 467 19.11 13.50 24.96
CA ALA A 467 20.19 12.59 24.57
C ALA A 467 21.12 12.21 25.74
N PRO A 468 21.59 13.15 26.59
CA PRO A 468 22.39 12.82 27.78
C PRO A 468 21.72 11.87 28.78
N PRO A 469 20.50 12.12 29.29
CA PRO A 469 19.87 11.20 30.26
C PRO A 469 19.59 9.82 29.66
N ILE A 470 19.24 9.74 28.36
CA ILE A 470 19.07 8.46 27.67
C ILE A 470 20.41 7.72 27.54
N ALA A 471 21.52 8.44 27.28
CA ALA A 471 22.85 7.84 27.22
C ALA A 471 23.28 7.30 28.58
N CYS A 472 23.06 8.05 29.67
CA CYS A 472 23.31 7.59 31.04
C CYS A 472 22.51 6.33 31.37
N LEU A 473 21.20 6.35 31.11
CA LEU A 473 20.32 5.19 31.28
C LEU A 473 20.82 3.97 30.51
N PHE A 474 21.07 4.08 29.21
CA PHE A 474 21.50 2.93 28.40
C PHE A 474 22.90 2.43 28.80
N ASN A 475 23.81 3.31 29.19
CA ASN A 475 25.11 2.88 29.72
C ASN A 475 24.98 2.16 31.07
N ALA A 476 24.04 2.57 31.92
CA ALA A 476 23.73 1.86 33.16
C ALA A 476 23.14 0.48 32.87
N CYS A 477 22.17 0.37 31.94
CA CYS A 477 21.63 -0.92 31.51
C CYS A 477 22.71 -1.86 30.96
N LEU A 478 23.66 -1.34 30.19
CA LEU A 478 24.79 -2.12 29.66
C LEU A 478 25.77 -2.56 30.75
N ARG A 479 26.00 -1.73 31.77
CA ARG A 479 26.90 -2.06 32.89
C ARG A 479 26.28 -3.09 33.83
N LEU A 480 24.96 -3.00 34.03
CA LEU A 480 24.19 -3.88 34.92
C LEU A 480 23.64 -5.12 34.21
N ASN A 481 23.88 -5.25 32.90
CA ASN A 481 23.39 -6.34 32.05
C ASN A 481 21.85 -6.53 32.08
N ILE A 482 21.08 -5.44 32.17
CA ILE A 482 19.62 -5.49 32.26
C ILE A 482 18.91 -4.92 31.04
N PHE A 483 17.68 -5.39 30.84
CA PHE A 483 16.69 -4.77 29.97
C PHE A 483 15.51 -4.27 30.83
N PRO A 484 15.21 -2.96 30.84
CA PRO A 484 14.19 -2.41 31.74
C PRO A 484 12.79 -3.01 31.55
N GLU A 485 12.07 -3.25 32.65
CA GLU A 485 10.72 -3.82 32.69
C GLU A 485 9.71 -2.94 31.98
N ALA A 486 9.80 -1.61 32.16
CA ALA A 486 8.96 -0.65 31.44
C ALA A 486 9.06 -0.76 29.90
N PHE A 487 10.12 -1.38 29.36
CA PHE A 487 10.27 -1.62 27.92
C PHE A 487 9.74 -2.99 27.47
N LYS A 488 9.38 -3.89 28.39
CA LYS A 488 8.94 -5.27 28.10
C LYS A 488 7.45 -5.37 27.77
N THR A 489 6.65 -4.38 28.18
CA THR A 489 5.21 -4.31 27.90
C THR A 489 4.92 -3.93 26.45
N ALA A 490 4.13 -4.76 25.77
CA ALA A 490 3.74 -4.56 24.37
C ALA A 490 2.22 -4.45 24.23
N ILE A 491 1.76 -3.59 23.34
CA ILE A 491 0.38 -3.68 22.82
C ILE A 491 0.43 -4.40 21.47
N THR A 492 -0.10 -5.62 21.41
CA THR A 492 -0.13 -6.42 20.18
C THR A 492 -1.41 -6.15 19.41
N ALA A 493 -1.34 -5.33 18.36
CA ALA A 493 -2.47 -4.97 17.52
C ALA A 493 -2.72 -6.02 16.43
N MET A 494 -3.97 -6.48 16.30
CA MET A 494 -4.40 -7.42 15.28
C MET A 494 -4.77 -6.68 13.98
N LEU A 495 -3.94 -6.84 12.95
CA LEU A 495 -4.15 -6.19 11.65
C LEU A 495 -4.65 -7.18 10.60
N PRO A 496 -5.65 -6.83 9.78
CA PRO A 496 -6.15 -7.71 8.74
C PRO A 496 -5.08 -7.96 7.66
N LYS A 497 -4.84 -9.24 7.30
CA LYS A 497 -3.97 -9.60 6.18
C LYS A 497 -4.64 -9.21 4.87
N SER A 498 -3.94 -8.47 4.01
CA SER A 498 -4.50 -8.03 2.73
C SER A 498 -4.83 -9.21 1.80
N GLY A 499 -5.96 -9.13 1.07
CA GLY A 499 -6.29 -10.06 0.00
C GLY A 499 -6.84 -11.42 0.45
N LYS A 500 -7.30 -11.53 1.70
CA LYS A 500 -8.11 -12.66 2.17
C LYS A 500 -9.58 -12.48 1.78
N ASP A 501 -10.24 -13.60 1.47
CA ASP A 501 -11.66 -13.67 1.11
C ASP A 501 -12.56 -13.45 2.33
N SER A 502 -12.20 -14.06 3.47
CA SER A 502 -12.85 -13.87 4.77
C SER A 502 -11.86 -13.49 5.88
N TYR A 503 -12.38 -12.94 6.99
CA TYR A 503 -11.62 -12.52 8.18
C TYR A 503 -12.18 -13.14 9.48
N ASP A 504 -12.96 -14.21 9.33
CA ASP A 504 -13.56 -15.05 10.37
C ASP A 504 -12.58 -16.06 10.99
N THR A 505 -11.36 -16.17 10.46
CA THR A 505 -10.31 -17.03 11.03
C THR A 505 -9.18 -16.21 11.61
N VAL A 506 -8.60 -16.66 12.74
CA VAL A 506 -7.42 -16.03 13.38
C VAL A 506 -6.27 -15.86 12.38
N ASN A 507 -6.08 -16.85 11.50
CA ASN A 507 -5.04 -16.85 10.47
C ASN A 507 -5.19 -15.75 9.41
N SER A 508 -6.36 -15.10 9.29
CA SER A 508 -6.56 -13.92 8.44
C SER A 508 -6.08 -12.61 9.07
N TRP A 509 -5.60 -12.65 10.32
CA TRP A 509 -5.07 -11.50 11.05
C TRP A 509 -3.58 -11.65 11.35
N ARG A 510 -2.87 -10.53 11.49
CA ARG A 510 -1.45 -10.49 11.83
C ARG A 510 -1.26 -9.72 13.15
N PRO A 511 -0.66 -10.34 14.18
CA PRO A 511 -0.27 -9.64 15.39
C PRO A 511 0.92 -8.72 15.13
N ILE A 512 0.86 -7.45 15.54
CA ILE A 512 1.98 -6.51 15.49
C ILE A 512 2.19 -5.89 16.86
N ALA A 513 3.37 -6.09 17.45
CA ALA A 513 3.74 -5.56 18.75
C ALA A 513 4.14 -4.08 18.67
N LEU A 514 3.39 -3.23 19.38
CA LEU A 514 3.70 -1.84 19.64
C LEU A 514 4.51 -1.73 20.93
N LEU A 515 5.84 -1.71 20.79
CA LEU A 515 6.80 -1.57 21.91
C LEU A 515 7.15 -0.10 22.19
N SER A 516 7.64 0.16 23.40
CA SER A 516 8.22 1.44 23.83
C SER A 516 9.22 1.98 22.81
N VAL A 517 9.16 3.28 22.51
CA VAL A 517 10.12 3.91 21.60
C VAL A 517 11.51 3.94 22.23
N LEU A 518 11.62 4.20 23.54
CA LEU A 518 12.89 4.16 24.27
C LEU A 518 13.47 2.74 24.26
N GLY A 519 12.64 1.73 24.55
CA GLY A 519 13.03 0.32 24.42
C GLY A 519 13.58 -0.02 23.03
N LYS A 520 12.88 0.39 21.96
CA LYS A 520 13.35 0.18 20.58
C LYS A 520 14.67 0.88 20.26
N LEU A 521 14.99 2.00 20.90
CA LEU A 521 16.31 2.63 20.75
C LEU A 521 17.39 1.75 21.37
N TYR A 522 17.16 1.24 22.58
CA TYR A 522 18.10 0.33 23.24
C TYR A 522 18.26 -0.99 22.47
N GLU A 523 17.15 -1.60 22.04
CA GLU A 523 17.17 -2.82 21.22
C GLU A 523 17.98 -2.64 19.93
N ARG A 524 17.96 -1.47 19.29
CA ARG A 524 18.78 -1.20 18.10
C ARG A 524 20.27 -1.18 18.40
N ILE A 525 20.67 -0.67 19.56
CA ILE A 525 22.06 -0.68 20.01
C ILE A 525 22.51 -2.13 20.20
N LEU A 526 21.71 -2.94 20.89
CA LEU A 526 21.97 -4.37 21.09
C LEU A 526 22.01 -5.11 19.74
N THR A 527 21.07 -4.80 18.84
CA THR A 527 21.01 -5.38 17.48
C THR A 527 22.29 -5.11 16.70
N GLU A 528 22.77 -3.86 16.65
CA GLU A 528 23.99 -3.54 15.88
C GLU A 528 25.24 -4.17 16.52
N ARG A 529 25.26 -4.38 17.85
CA ARG A 529 26.32 -5.14 18.55
C ARG A 529 26.33 -6.61 18.16
N LEU A 530 25.20 -7.29 18.35
CA LEU A 530 25.08 -8.71 18.03
C LEU A 530 25.26 -8.98 16.53
N LYS A 531 24.70 -8.12 15.68
CA LYS A 531 24.87 -8.19 14.23
C LYS A 531 26.32 -8.09 13.81
N LYS A 532 27.10 -7.20 14.43
CA LYS A 532 28.54 -7.10 14.13
C LYS A 532 29.27 -8.38 14.55
N PHE A 533 28.97 -8.92 15.73
CA PHE A 533 29.54 -10.19 16.19
C PHE A 533 29.25 -11.32 15.19
N VAL A 534 27.98 -11.53 14.86
CA VAL A 534 27.55 -12.56 13.90
C VAL A 534 28.20 -12.40 12.52
N MET A 535 28.37 -11.17 12.04
CA MET A 535 29.02 -10.90 10.75
C MET A 535 30.55 -11.07 10.77
N ASP A 536 31.21 -10.67 11.85
CA ASP A 536 32.68 -10.76 11.95
C ASP A 536 33.15 -12.23 12.07
N TYR A 537 32.29 -13.12 12.58
CA TYR A 537 32.56 -14.55 12.79
C TYR A 537 31.82 -15.48 11.81
N ASP A 538 31.08 -14.94 10.83
CA ASP A 538 30.31 -15.69 9.82
C ASP A 538 29.36 -16.76 10.40
N LEU A 539 28.68 -16.42 11.50
CA LEU A 539 27.87 -17.36 12.29
C LEU A 539 26.49 -17.68 11.70
N LEU A 540 26.15 -17.10 10.54
CA LEU A 540 24.88 -17.37 9.86
C LEU A 540 25.12 -18.11 8.54
N PRO A 541 24.30 -19.12 8.21
CA PRO A 541 24.44 -19.89 6.97
C PRO A 541 24.46 -19.05 5.69
N GLU A 542 25.29 -19.44 4.71
CA GLU A 542 25.35 -18.75 3.42
C GLU A 542 24.00 -18.76 2.68
N THR A 543 23.17 -19.80 2.90
CA THR A 543 21.83 -19.97 2.33
C THR A 543 20.72 -19.17 3.04
N GLN A 544 21.04 -18.49 4.14
CA GLN A 544 20.13 -17.57 4.82
C GLN A 544 20.25 -16.16 4.20
N TYR A 545 19.32 -15.80 3.31
CA TYR A 545 19.30 -14.54 2.57
C TYR A 545 18.60 -13.39 3.30
N GLY A 546 17.95 -13.67 4.44
CA GLY A 546 17.49 -12.65 5.39
C GLY A 546 18.63 -12.02 6.20
N ALA A 547 19.82 -12.63 6.16
CA ALA A 547 20.99 -12.16 6.89
C ALA A 547 21.47 -10.76 6.45
N PRO A 548 22.11 -9.99 7.35
CA PRO A 548 22.71 -8.71 7.03
C PRO A 548 23.58 -8.74 5.77
N GLY A 549 23.39 -7.75 4.88
CA GLY A 549 24.12 -7.66 3.61
C GLY A 549 23.54 -8.49 2.47
N LYS A 550 22.58 -9.39 2.73
CA LYS A 550 21.83 -10.14 1.72
C LYS A 550 20.43 -9.53 1.48
N SER A 551 19.68 -10.10 0.53
CA SER A 551 18.40 -9.54 0.06
C SER A 551 17.58 -10.60 -0.65
N THR A 552 16.27 -10.35 -0.80
CA THR A 552 15.39 -11.21 -1.63
C THR A 552 15.89 -11.36 -3.05
N THR A 553 16.54 -10.33 -3.61
CA THR A 553 17.09 -10.38 -4.96
C THR A 553 18.23 -11.40 -5.05
N HIS A 554 19.09 -11.47 -4.03
CA HIS A 554 20.17 -12.48 -3.98
C HIS A 554 19.60 -13.89 -3.91
N ALA A 555 18.57 -14.13 -3.08
CA ALA A 555 17.92 -15.44 -2.95
C ALA A 555 17.38 -15.93 -4.29
N ILE A 556 16.57 -15.10 -4.97
CA ILE A 556 15.97 -15.43 -6.26
C ILE A 556 17.06 -15.59 -7.33
N GLN A 557 18.09 -14.73 -7.33
CA GLN A 557 19.20 -14.80 -8.28
C GLN A 557 19.97 -16.12 -8.14
N SER A 558 20.30 -16.54 -6.92
CA SER A 558 20.99 -17.82 -6.67
C SER A 558 20.12 -19.01 -7.04
N MET A 559 18.84 -19.00 -6.67
CA MET A 559 17.87 -20.05 -6.99
C MET A 559 17.71 -20.24 -8.51
N ILE A 560 17.47 -19.15 -9.26
CA ILE A 560 17.39 -19.19 -10.72
C ILE A 560 18.73 -19.60 -11.32
N GLY A 561 19.85 -19.18 -10.73
CA GLY A 561 21.19 -19.61 -11.14
C GLY A 561 21.35 -21.13 -11.13
N VAL A 562 20.85 -21.80 -10.07
CA VAL A 562 20.84 -23.27 -9.98
C VAL A 562 19.97 -23.89 -11.08
N ILE A 563 18.75 -23.38 -11.29
CA ILE A 563 17.84 -23.86 -12.35
C ILE A 563 18.49 -23.78 -13.73
N HIS A 564 19.08 -22.62 -14.07
CA HIS A 564 19.79 -22.45 -15.35
C HIS A 564 21.03 -23.33 -15.47
N LYS A 565 21.74 -23.61 -14.37
CA LYS A 565 22.90 -24.52 -14.38
C LYS A 565 22.45 -25.94 -14.73
N ALA A 566 21.39 -26.43 -14.09
CA ALA A 566 20.81 -27.75 -14.37
C ALA A 566 20.41 -27.92 -15.85
N TRP A 567 19.80 -26.88 -16.45
CA TRP A 567 19.42 -26.88 -17.87
C TRP A 567 20.60 -26.80 -18.86
N SER A 568 21.77 -26.37 -18.39
CA SER A 568 22.97 -26.13 -19.21
C SER A 568 23.92 -27.33 -19.28
N ARG A 569 23.64 -28.47 -18.63
CA ARG A 569 24.58 -29.62 -18.60
C ARG A 569 24.95 -30.11 -20.01
N LYS A 570 26.25 -30.32 -20.27
CA LYS A 570 26.76 -30.83 -21.55
C LYS A 570 26.56 -32.35 -21.63
N LEU A 571 26.13 -32.83 -22.78
CA LEU A 571 26.09 -34.26 -23.07
C LEU A 571 27.49 -34.78 -23.37
N SER A 572 27.84 -35.95 -22.82
CA SER A 572 29.10 -36.65 -23.10
C SER A 572 29.20 -37.01 -24.59
N LYS A 573 30.41 -36.86 -25.17
CA LYS A 573 30.69 -37.21 -26.57
C LYS A 573 30.44 -38.70 -26.86
N ARG A 574 30.54 -39.58 -25.86
CA ARG A 574 30.46 -41.05 -25.98
C ARG A 574 29.03 -41.58 -26.21
N PHE A 575 27.99 -40.78 -25.94
CA PHE A 575 26.57 -41.23 -25.93
C PHE A 575 25.67 -40.48 -26.92
N LYS A 576 26.24 -39.86 -27.97
CA LYS A 576 25.50 -39.03 -28.95
C LYS A 576 24.38 -39.76 -29.73
N LYS A 577 24.40 -41.10 -29.82
CA LYS A 577 23.45 -41.87 -30.64
C LYS A 577 22.17 -42.32 -29.90
N ARG A 578 22.10 -42.32 -28.56
CA ARG A 578 20.92 -42.85 -27.82
C ARG A 578 20.27 -41.90 -26.80
N TRP A 579 20.92 -40.80 -26.39
CA TRP A 579 20.38 -39.89 -25.36
C TRP A 579 20.63 -38.42 -25.68
N LYS A 580 19.92 -37.89 -26.67
CA LYS A 580 20.04 -36.51 -27.15
C LYS A 580 19.39 -35.46 -26.20
N PHE A 581 18.78 -35.87 -25.08
CA PHE A 581 17.84 -34.99 -24.32
C PHE A 581 17.85 -35.02 -22.78
N ILE A 582 18.76 -35.73 -22.07
CA ILE A 582 18.71 -35.71 -20.58
C ILE A 582 19.28 -34.40 -20.01
N ARG A 583 18.45 -33.36 -19.94
CA ARG A 583 18.69 -32.22 -19.03
C ARG A 583 18.36 -32.65 -17.61
N GLU A 584 19.05 -32.07 -16.62
CA GLU A 584 18.63 -32.26 -15.23
C GLU A 584 17.26 -31.63 -15.01
N LYS A 585 16.43 -32.34 -14.27
CA LYS A 585 15.10 -31.92 -13.84
C LYS A 585 15.22 -31.22 -12.51
N VAL A 586 14.40 -30.19 -12.32
CA VAL A 586 14.45 -29.38 -11.11
C VAL A 586 13.06 -29.29 -10.51
N THR A 587 12.91 -29.66 -9.24
CA THR A 587 11.67 -29.49 -8.48
C THR A 587 11.94 -28.58 -7.31
N MET A 588 11.07 -27.58 -7.12
CA MET A 588 11.10 -26.71 -5.96
C MET A 588 9.90 -26.98 -5.06
N MET A 589 10.15 -26.98 -3.75
CA MET A 589 9.13 -27.05 -2.72
C MET A 589 9.30 -25.85 -1.77
N GLY A 590 8.29 -25.00 -1.66
CA GLY A 590 8.22 -23.93 -0.67
C GLY A 590 7.54 -24.42 0.60
N LEU A 591 8.22 -24.25 1.74
CA LEU A 591 7.73 -24.60 3.07
C LEU A 591 7.02 -23.41 3.70
N ASP A 592 5.96 -23.68 4.48
CA ASP A 592 5.23 -22.68 5.28
C ASP A 592 5.34 -23.05 6.77
N VAL A 593 6.00 -22.19 7.55
CA VAL A 593 6.10 -22.31 9.01
C VAL A 593 4.92 -21.59 9.64
N SER A 594 4.13 -22.28 10.45
CA SER A 594 3.01 -21.67 11.16
C SER A 594 3.51 -20.80 12.30
N GLY A 595 3.13 -19.51 12.29
CA GLY A 595 3.37 -18.62 13.43
C GLY A 595 4.83 -18.39 13.81
N ALA A 596 5.77 -18.43 12.86
CA ALA A 596 7.22 -18.56 13.11
C ALA A 596 7.81 -17.74 14.28
N TYR A 597 7.51 -16.43 14.39
CA TYR A 597 8.01 -15.60 15.50
C TYR A 597 7.38 -15.93 16.85
N ASN A 598 6.14 -16.43 16.85
CA ASN A 598 5.38 -16.72 18.05
C ASN A 598 5.70 -18.11 18.63
N CYS A 599 6.40 -18.96 17.88
CA CYS A 599 6.77 -20.31 18.28
C CYS A 599 8.22 -20.42 18.77
N VAL A 600 8.98 -19.32 18.80
CA VAL A 600 10.38 -19.33 19.26
C VAL A 600 10.42 -19.55 20.76
N ASP A 601 10.98 -20.67 21.20
CA ASP A 601 11.24 -20.90 22.63
C ASP A 601 12.39 -19.98 23.11
N PRO A 602 12.15 -19.08 24.07
CA PRO A 602 13.16 -18.14 24.52
C PRO A 602 14.35 -18.79 25.26
N ALA A 603 14.12 -19.88 25.99
CA ALA A 603 15.17 -20.59 26.72
C ALA A 603 16.11 -21.30 25.74
N LEU A 604 15.55 -21.99 24.74
CA LEU A 604 16.34 -22.61 23.68
C LEU A 604 17.12 -21.57 22.87
N LEU A 605 16.47 -20.46 22.48
CA LEU A 605 17.15 -19.36 21.77
C LEU A 605 18.34 -18.82 22.59
N LEU A 606 18.18 -18.70 23.91
CA LEU A 606 19.22 -18.21 24.79
C LEU A 606 20.38 -19.20 24.90
N GLN A 607 20.10 -20.51 24.98
CA GLN A 607 21.11 -21.56 24.90
C GLN A 607 21.87 -21.52 23.56
N MET A 608 21.17 -21.36 22.44
CA MET A 608 21.80 -21.25 21.11
C MET A 608 22.73 -20.03 21.00
N LEU A 609 22.40 -18.92 21.65
CA LEU A 609 23.31 -17.76 21.72
C LEU A 609 24.57 -18.09 22.53
N ALA A 610 24.44 -18.84 23.63
CA ALA A 610 25.59 -19.30 24.42
C ALA A 610 26.48 -20.25 23.61
N ASP A 611 25.88 -21.19 22.87
CA ASP A 611 26.59 -22.15 22.01
C ASP A 611 27.36 -21.45 20.88
N LEU A 612 26.86 -20.31 20.39
CA LEU A 612 27.56 -19.45 19.42
C LEU A 612 28.72 -18.63 20.02
N GLY A 613 28.97 -18.73 21.33
CA GLY A 613 30.03 -18.00 22.02
C GLY A 613 29.69 -16.51 22.25
N VAL A 614 28.41 -16.17 22.34
CA VAL A 614 28.01 -14.80 22.75
C VAL A 614 28.48 -14.55 24.19
N PRO A 615 29.05 -13.36 24.49
CA PRO A 615 29.60 -13.11 25.82
C PRO A 615 28.54 -13.14 26.91
N GLU A 616 28.89 -13.66 28.08
CA GLU A 616 27.99 -13.79 29.23
C GLU A 616 27.27 -12.47 29.59
N SER A 617 27.98 -11.34 29.61
CA SER A 617 27.37 -10.03 29.87
C SER A 617 26.25 -9.68 28.89
N PHE A 618 26.41 -10.06 27.61
CA PHE A 618 25.38 -9.88 26.60
C PHE A 618 24.26 -10.92 26.73
N LEU A 619 24.57 -12.16 27.10
CA LEU A 619 23.59 -13.20 27.40
C LEU A 619 22.68 -12.80 28.57
N GLN A 620 23.23 -12.19 29.63
CA GLN A 620 22.46 -11.66 30.75
C GLN A 620 21.47 -10.56 30.30
N ILE A 621 21.88 -9.67 29.38
CA ILE A 621 20.95 -8.69 28.79
C ILE A 621 19.86 -9.40 27.98
N MET A 622 20.20 -10.44 27.21
CA MET A 622 19.23 -11.21 26.42
C MET A 622 18.26 -11.99 27.29
N HIS A 623 18.75 -12.61 28.36
CA HIS A 623 17.94 -13.27 29.39
C HIS A 623 16.94 -12.29 30.01
N SER A 624 17.41 -11.10 30.40
CA SER A 624 16.55 -10.03 30.89
C SER A 624 15.51 -9.56 29.84
N TYR A 625 15.91 -9.44 28.57
CA TYR A 625 15.03 -9.03 27.46
C TYR A 625 13.93 -10.05 27.12
N LEU A 626 14.24 -11.34 27.22
CA LEU A 626 13.35 -12.46 26.87
C LEU A 626 12.41 -12.83 28.02
N SER A 627 12.78 -12.56 29.27
CA SER A 627 11.97 -12.87 30.46
C SER A 627 10.89 -11.85 30.76
N PHE A 628 9.80 -12.28 31.43
CA PHE A 628 8.72 -11.44 31.97
C PHE A 628 8.11 -10.44 30.96
N ARG A 629 7.83 -10.91 29.74
CA ARG A 629 7.24 -10.07 28.70
C ARG A 629 5.73 -9.98 28.85
N ILE A 630 5.22 -8.77 28.98
CA ILE A 630 3.78 -8.50 29.15
C ILE A 630 3.15 -8.09 27.81
N VAL A 631 1.97 -8.61 27.50
CA VAL A 631 1.21 -8.28 26.28
C VAL A 631 -0.21 -7.87 26.62
N HIS A 632 -0.67 -6.78 25.99
CA HIS A 632 -2.09 -6.47 25.81
C HIS A 632 -2.48 -6.78 24.36
N LEU A 633 -3.50 -7.60 24.14
CA LEU A 633 -4.02 -7.88 22.81
C LEU A 633 -5.02 -6.79 22.40
N ARG A 634 -4.79 -6.11 21.28
CA ARG A 634 -5.68 -5.07 20.74
C ARG A 634 -6.36 -5.54 19.47
N LEU A 635 -7.67 -5.76 19.56
CA LEU A 635 -8.55 -5.98 18.43
C LEU A 635 -9.01 -4.61 17.87
N PRO A 636 -9.64 -4.56 16.67
CA PRO A 636 -10.20 -3.31 16.17
C PRO A 636 -11.27 -2.70 17.09
N GLN A 637 -11.95 -3.52 17.90
CA GLN A 637 -13.07 -3.10 18.75
C GLN A 637 -12.76 -3.08 20.26
N SER A 638 -11.69 -3.76 20.70
CA SER A 638 -11.44 -4.01 22.12
C SER A 638 -9.94 -4.15 22.42
N THR A 639 -9.56 -4.03 23.70
CA THR A 639 -8.21 -4.36 24.19
C THR A 639 -8.35 -5.30 25.39
N SER A 640 -7.57 -6.37 25.42
CA SER A 640 -7.63 -7.39 26.47
C SER A 640 -6.97 -6.93 27.77
N LYS A 641 -7.22 -7.72 28.84
CA LYS A 641 -6.36 -7.74 30.03
C LYS A 641 -4.91 -8.11 29.63
N ALA A 642 -3.96 -7.70 30.47
CA ALA A 642 -2.55 -8.05 30.29
C ALA A 642 -2.29 -9.51 30.66
N PHE A 643 -1.32 -10.13 29.98
CA PHE A 643 -0.84 -11.48 30.27
C PHE A 643 0.65 -11.60 29.95
N TYR A 644 1.32 -12.62 30.51
CA TYR A 644 2.71 -12.95 30.19
C TYR A 644 2.81 -13.79 28.92
N MET A 645 3.74 -13.38 28.05
CA MET A 645 4.18 -14.16 26.90
C MET A 645 5.34 -15.07 27.32
N LEU A 646 5.10 -16.38 27.30
CA LEU A 646 6.12 -17.39 27.67
C LEU A 646 6.83 -17.97 26.44
N ILE A 647 6.23 -17.86 25.25
CA ILE A 647 6.81 -18.29 23.99
C ILE A 647 6.72 -17.20 22.94
N GLY A 648 7.74 -17.14 22.10
CA GLY A 648 7.84 -16.23 20.97
C GLY A 648 8.64 -14.97 21.25
N ILE A 649 8.86 -14.21 20.18
CA ILE A 649 9.59 -12.96 20.18
C ILE A 649 8.74 -11.86 19.50
N PRO A 650 8.81 -10.59 19.96
CA PRO A 650 7.85 -9.57 19.56
C PRO A 650 7.97 -9.17 18.08
N GLN A 651 6.86 -9.25 17.34
CA GLN A 651 6.73 -8.83 15.94
C GLN A 651 6.66 -7.31 15.80
N GLY A 652 7.81 -6.65 15.69
CA GLY A 652 7.94 -5.19 15.67
C GLY A 652 9.19 -4.67 16.39
N SER A 653 9.87 -5.56 17.11
CA SER A 653 11.21 -5.34 17.64
C SER A 653 12.26 -5.26 16.51
N PRO A 654 13.24 -4.35 16.61
CA PRO A 654 14.41 -4.33 15.73
C PRO A 654 15.37 -5.51 15.96
N LEU A 655 15.34 -6.15 17.14
CA LEU A 655 16.22 -7.25 17.53
C LEU A 655 15.66 -8.63 17.11
N SER A 656 14.34 -8.82 17.22
CA SER A 656 13.66 -10.08 16.90
C SER A 656 14.04 -10.69 15.54
N PRO A 657 14.19 -9.93 14.43
CA PRO A 657 14.58 -10.53 13.16
C PRO A 657 15.95 -11.20 13.21
N LEU A 658 16.94 -10.64 13.91
CA LEU A 658 18.27 -11.25 14.03
C LEU A 658 18.23 -12.50 14.90
N LEU A 659 17.47 -12.45 16.01
CA LEU A 659 17.26 -13.60 16.89
C LEU A 659 16.59 -14.77 16.15
N PHE A 660 15.60 -14.50 15.30
CA PHE A 660 14.96 -15.52 14.49
C PHE A 660 15.92 -16.16 13.47
N LEU A 661 16.83 -15.38 12.88
CA LEU A 661 17.84 -15.92 11.97
C LEU A 661 18.82 -16.84 12.70
N ILE A 662 19.17 -16.52 13.96
CA ILE A 662 20.01 -17.37 14.82
C ILE A 662 19.26 -18.66 15.17
N PHE A 663 18.01 -18.54 15.62
CA PHE A 663 17.15 -19.68 15.95
C PHE A 663 17.00 -20.69 14.80
N THR A 664 16.88 -20.19 13.57
CA THR A 664 16.73 -21.04 12.37
C THR A 664 18.07 -21.44 11.73
N ALA A 665 19.21 -20.99 12.26
CA ALA A 665 20.52 -21.26 11.65
C ALA A 665 20.89 -22.75 11.66
N PRO A 666 20.74 -23.52 12.77
CA PRO A 666 21.12 -24.93 12.78
C PRO A 666 20.37 -25.77 11.74
N LEU A 667 19.09 -25.46 11.51
CA LEU A 667 18.30 -26.11 10.46
C LEU A 667 18.98 -25.99 9.09
N LEU A 668 19.40 -24.79 8.72
CA LEU A 668 20.01 -24.54 7.41
C LEU A 668 21.43 -25.12 7.32
N GLN A 669 22.17 -25.18 8.42
CA GLN A 669 23.46 -25.87 8.50
C GLN A 669 23.27 -27.38 8.28
N LYS A 670 22.33 -27.99 9.01
CA LYS A 670 21.99 -29.41 8.88
C LYS A 670 21.61 -29.79 7.45
N ILE A 671 20.77 -28.98 6.79
CA ILE A 671 20.41 -29.19 5.39
C ILE A 671 21.66 -29.12 4.47
N ASN A 672 22.59 -28.21 4.74
CA ASN A 672 23.81 -28.08 3.93
C ASN A 672 24.77 -29.26 4.14
N GLU A 673 24.86 -29.81 5.35
CA GLU A 673 25.69 -30.98 5.65
C GLU A 673 25.10 -32.26 5.03
N ASP A 674 23.79 -32.48 5.18
CA ASP A 674 23.13 -33.68 4.67
C ASP A 674 23.07 -33.70 3.13
N ARG A 675 23.16 -32.53 2.48
CA ARG A 675 23.39 -32.39 1.03
C ARG A 675 24.64 -33.13 0.56
N GLU A 676 25.73 -33.13 1.35
CA GLU A 676 26.96 -33.82 0.98
C GLU A 676 26.81 -35.34 1.09
N LYS A 677 25.99 -35.81 2.04
CA LYS A 677 25.71 -37.23 2.25
C LYS A 677 24.84 -37.83 1.14
N LEU A 678 23.73 -37.16 0.80
CA LEU A 678 22.78 -37.58 -0.25
C LEU A 678 23.28 -37.32 -1.68
N GLY A 679 24.33 -36.50 -1.83
CA GLY A 679 25.02 -36.30 -3.11
C GLY A 679 25.59 -37.59 -3.74
N LYS A 680 25.72 -38.67 -2.94
CA LYS A 680 26.11 -40.01 -3.40
C LYS A 680 25.06 -40.66 -4.33
N ASP A 681 23.78 -40.34 -4.19
CA ASP A 681 22.67 -40.89 -5.01
C ASP A 681 22.33 -40.07 -6.27
N ARG A 682 23.19 -39.11 -6.63
CA ARG A 682 23.00 -38.17 -7.76
C ARG A 682 21.79 -37.25 -7.63
N ILE A 683 21.27 -37.02 -6.42
CA ILE A 683 20.27 -35.99 -6.12
C ILE A 683 20.98 -34.88 -5.35
N THR A 684 20.86 -33.63 -5.83
CA THR A 684 21.38 -32.47 -5.10
C THR A 684 20.21 -31.60 -4.65
N VAL A 685 20.07 -31.39 -3.34
CA VAL A 685 19.08 -30.48 -2.77
C VAL A 685 19.76 -29.20 -2.29
N PHE A 686 19.18 -28.05 -2.62
CA PHE A 686 19.63 -26.73 -2.19
C PHE A 686 18.55 -26.09 -1.32
N SER A 687 18.94 -25.41 -0.24
CA SER A 687 18.04 -24.57 0.56
C SER A 687 18.22 -23.10 0.23
N PHE A 688 17.10 -22.37 0.18
CA PHE A 688 17.06 -20.92 0.05
C PHE A 688 16.07 -20.39 1.07
N SER A 689 16.57 -19.75 2.13
CA SER A 689 15.71 -19.17 3.16
C SER A 689 15.82 -17.67 3.20
N TYR A 690 14.69 -17.01 3.43
CA TYR A 690 14.62 -15.57 3.69
C TYR A 690 13.72 -15.35 4.89
N VAL A 691 14.33 -15.27 6.08
CA VAL A 691 13.59 -15.24 7.34
C VAL A 691 12.72 -16.50 7.44
N ASP A 692 11.40 -16.38 7.38
CA ASP A 692 10.41 -17.46 7.50
C ASP A 692 10.18 -18.23 6.17
N ASP A 693 10.30 -17.55 5.03
CA ASP A 693 10.13 -18.17 3.71
C ASP A 693 11.32 -19.11 3.40
N THR A 694 11.10 -20.42 3.35
CA THR A 694 12.12 -21.43 3.03
C THR A 694 11.74 -22.24 1.78
N TYR A 695 12.68 -22.34 0.84
CA TYR A 695 12.50 -23.07 -0.42
C TYR A 695 13.58 -24.15 -0.54
N LEU A 696 13.16 -25.39 -0.78
CA LEU A 696 14.03 -26.51 -1.14
C LEU A 696 14.00 -26.70 -2.66
N LEU A 697 15.16 -26.89 -3.27
CA LEU A 697 15.31 -27.08 -4.70
C LEU A 697 16.10 -28.37 -4.96
N ALA A 698 15.42 -29.42 -5.43
CA ALA A 698 16.04 -30.68 -5.79
C ALA A 698 16.39 -30.73 -7.28
N VAL A 699 17.60 -31.19 -7.57
CA VAL A 699 18.15 -31.33 -8.92
C VAL A 699 18.65 -32.76 -9.11
N SER A 700 18.15 -33.43 -10.14
CA SER A 700 18.60 -34.78 -10.53
C SER A 700 18.23 -35.04 -12.00
N ASN A 701 18.31 -36.30 -12.46
CA ASN A 701 17.92 -36.68 -13.81
C ASN A 701 16.42 -36.99 -13.99
N SER A 702 15.59 -36.99 -12.93
CA SER A 702 14.14 -37.25 -13.02
C SER A 702 13.34 -36.49 -11.95
N TYR A 703 12.04 -36.27 -12.18
CA TYR A 703 11.19 -35.56 -11.19
C TYR A 703 10.85 -36.45 -9.99
N GLU A 704 10.72 -37.76 -10.20
CA GLU A 704 10.47 -38.79 -9.19
C GLU A 704 11.57 -38.76 -8.13
N LYS A 705 12.84 -38.79 -8.58
CA LYS A 705 14.01 -38.68 -7.69
C LYS A 705 14.05 -37.36 -6.95
N ASN A 706 13.64 -36.27 -7.61
CA ASN A 706 13.54 -34.98 -6.93
C ASN A 706 12.49 -35.01 -5.82
N CYS A 707 11.30 -35.59 -6.07
CA CYS A 707 10.25 -35.74 -5.07
C CYS A 707 10.69 -36.63 -3.90
N MET A 708 11.37 -37.74 -4.17
CA MET A 708 11.97 -38.61 -3.15
C MET A 708 13.00 -37.87 -2.31
N GLY A 709 13.94 -37.13 -2.94
CA GLY A 709 14.92 -36.32 -2.23
C GLY A 709 14.26 -35.23 -1.38
N LEU A 710 13.20 -34.59 -1.88
CA LEU A 710 12.46 -33.57 -1.12
C LEU A 710 11.74 -34.17 0.10
N LYS A 711 11.19 -35.39 0.01
CA LYS A 711 10.60 -36.11 1.15
C LYS A 711 11.65 -36.38 2.23
N ILE A 712 12.78 -36.99 1.86
CA ILE A 712 13.87 -37.32 2.81
C ILE A 712 14.33 -36.06 3.55
N PHE A 713 14.59 -34.97 2.82
CA PHE A 713 14.98 -33.71 3.44
C PHE A 713 13.87 -33.10 4.29
N HIS A 714 12.61 -33.17 3.85
CA HIS A 714 11.49 -32.67 4.62
C HIS A 714 11.32 -33.42 5.94
N ASP A 715 11.49 -34.74 5.98
CA ASP A 715 11.38 -35.54 7.21
C ASP A 715 12.44 -35.14 8.23
N GLU A 716 13.69 -34.94 7.81
CA GLU A 716 14.76 -34.49 8.70
C GLU A 716 14.51 -33.07 9.22
N ILE A 717 14.04 -32.18 8.35
CA ILE A 717 13.62 -30.82 8.72
C ILE A 717 12.44 -30.86 9.70
N PHE A 718 11.48 -31.76 9.50
CA PHE A 718 10.30 -31.91 10.33
C PHE A 718 10.64 -32.48 11.71
N LYS A 719 11.53 -33.49 11.78
CA LYS A 719 12.06 -34.03 13.04
C LYS A 719 12.76 -32.95 13.85
N TRP A 720 13.67 -32.19 13.23
CA TRP A 720 14.35 -31.08 13.89
C TRP A 720 13.39 -29.99 14.34
N ALA A 721 12.45 -29.59 13.48
CA ALA A 721 11.49 -28.55 13.82
C ALA A 721 10.62 -28.94 15.01
N SER A 722 10.18 -30.20 15.05
CA SER A 722 9.41 -30.75 16.17
C SER A 722 10.21 -30.73 17.48
N SER A 723 11.52 -31.03 17.44
CA SER A 723 12.37 -31.00 18.65
C SER A 723 12.59 -29.60 19.21
N VAL A 724 12.35 -28.55 18.42
CA VAL A 724 12.51 -27.14 18.83
C VAL A 724 11.17 -26.39 18.95
N GLY A 725 10.04 -27.10 18.87
CA GLY A 725 8.70 -26.52 18.99
C GLY A 725 8.20 -25.74 17.77
N LEU A 726 8.82 -25.93 16.60
CA LEU A 726 8.37 -25.37 15.33
C LEU A 726 7.40 -26.31 14.61
N THR A 727 6.30 -25.74 14.08
CA THR A 727 5.29 -26.50 13.34
C THR A 727 5.22 -26.05 11.89
N PHE A 728 5.31 -27.02 10.97
CA PHE A 728 5.06 -26.80 9.56
C PHE A 728 3.60 -27.08 9.19
N SER A 729 3.12 -26.47 8.10
CA SER A 729 1.80 -26.73 7.55
C SER A 729 1.90 -27.30 6.12
N PRO A 730 2.09 -28.62 5.95
CA PRO A 730 2.20 -29.26 4.64
C PRO A 730 1.09 -28.91 3.65
N GLN A 731 -0.13 -28.68 4.14
CA GLN A 731 -1.30 -28.31 3.32
C GLN A 731 -1.15 -26.94 2.63
N LYS A 732 -0.25 -26.08 3.13
CA LYS A 732 0.07 -24.76 2.56
C LYS A 732 1.34 -24.76 1.72
N TYR A 733 2.03 -25.89 1.63
CA TYR A 733 3.24 -25.99 0.83
C TYR A 733 2.93 -25.75 -0.65
N THR A 734 3.97 -25.38 -1.39
CA THR A 734 3.85 -25.17 -2.82
C THR A 734 4.94 -25.95 -3.55
N VAL A 735 4.57 -26.64 -4.64
CA VAL A 735 5.50 -27.41 -5.47
C VAL A 735 5.50 -26.86 -6.88
N MET A 736 6.67 -26.75 -7.50
CA MET A 736 6.81 -26.36 -8.91
C MET A 736 7.93 -27.17 -9.56
N HIS A 737 7.60 -27.85 -10.66
CA HIS A 737 8.56 -28.47 -11.56
C HIS A 737 9.04 -27.48 -12.61
N PHE A 738 10.34 -27.25 -12.68
CA PHE A 738 10.96 -26.39 -13.67
C PHE A 738 11.43 -27.20 -14.87
N ARG A 739 11.02 -26.76 -16.05
CA ARG A 739 11.37 -27.37 -17.33
C ARG A 739 12.14 -26.39 -18.19
N ALA A 740 13.18 -26.88 -18.86
CA ALA A 740 13.88 -26.04 -19.80
C ALA A 740 12.94 -25.65 -20.96
N PRO A 741 13.07 -24.45 -21.54
CA PRO A 741 12.34 -24.12 -22.76
C PRO A 741 12.61 -25.16 -23.86
N ASN A 742 11.53 -25.65 -24.48
CA ASN A 742 11.50 -26.74 -25.46
C ASN A 742 11.97 -28.11 -24.92
N ASP A 743 11.84 -28.36 -23.62
CA ASP A 743 11.97 -29.71 -23.07
C ASP A 743 10.90 -30.63 -23.69
N PRO A 744 11.27 -31.78 -24.30
CA PRO A 744 10.31 -32.67 -24.95
C PRO A 744 9.40 -33.39 -23.95
N ASP A 745 9.82 -33.51 -22.69
CA ASP A 745 9.04 -34.25 -21.70
C ASP A 745 7.74 -33.49 -21.36
N PRO A 746 6.62 -34.21 -21.14
CA PRO A 746 5.38 -33.58 -20.71
C PRO A 746 5.54 -32.89 -19.34
N PRO A 747 4.66 -31.93 -19.00
CA PRO A 747 4.59 -31.41 -17.63
C PRO A 747 4.43 -32.55 -16.62
N CYS A 748 5.24 -32.54 -15.56
CA CYS A 748 5.13 -33.49 -14.46
C CYS A 748 4.07 -33.02 -13.46
N GLU A 749 3.31 -33.97 -12.92
CA GLU A 749 2.28 -33.71 -11.90
C GLU A 749 2.56 -34.36 -10.55
N LEU A 750 3.74 -34.97 -10.39
CA LEU A 750 4.11 -35.69 -9.18
C LEU A 750 4.28 -34.75 -7.99
N LEU A 751 3.78 -35.16 -6.83
CA LEU A 751 4.04 -34.49 -5.56
C LEU A 751 5.00 -35.34 -4.72
N PRO A 752 5.83 -34.72 -3.86
CA PRO A 752 6.54 -35.45 -2.82
C PRO A 752 5.55 -36.20 -1.93
N ASP A 753 5.88 -37.44 -1.58
CA ASP A 753 5.07 -38.32 -0.72
C ASP A 753 5.11 -37.86 0.74
N ILE A 754 4.59 -36.67 1.02
CA ILE A 754 4.54 -36.05 2.34
C ILE A 754 3.07 -35.98 2.76
N ASP A 755 2.74 -36.38 3.99
CA ASP A 755 1.37 -36.33 4.49
C ASP A 755 0.83 -34.89 4.52
N GLY A 756 -0.40 -34.72 4.02
CA GLY A 756 -1.02 -33.41 3.79
C GLY A 756 -0.53 -32.66 2.54
N LEU A 757 0.46 -33.19 1.81
CA LEU A 757 0.92 -32.66 0.52
C LEU A 757 0.61 -33.60 -0.65
N LYS A 758 0.86 -34.91 -0.51
CA LYS A 758 0.76 -35.89 -1.62
C LYS A 758 -0.63 -35.92 -2.27
N ASP A 759 -1.67 -35.74 -1.47
CA ASP A 759 -3.08 -35.74 -1.88
C ASP A 759 -3.63 -34.33 -2.16
N ASN A 760 -2.76 -33.30 -2.21
CA ASN A 760 -3.16 -31.91 -2.41
C ASN A 760 -2.77 -31.41 -3.82
N PRO A 761 -3.63 -31.61 -4.85
CA PRO A 761 -3.31 -31.19 -6.21
C PRO A 761 -3.16 -29.67 -6.34
N GLU A 762 -3.74 -28.87 -5.44
CA GLU A 762 -3.58 -27.41 -5.46
C GLU A 762 -2.18 -26.95 -5.06
N ALA A 763 -1.42 -27.77 -4.32
CA ALA A 763 -0.05 -27.47 -3.95
C ALA A 763 0.85 -27.37 -5.19
N LEU A 764 0.56 -28.14 -6.24
CA LEU A 764 1.27 -28.11 -7.51
C LEU A 764 0.94 -26.84 -8.31
N LYS A 765 1.88 -25.92 -8.39
CA LYS A 765 1.74 -24.67 -9.15
C LYS A 765 2.15 -24.86 -10.61
N LYS A 766 1.24 -25.43 -11.40
CA LYS A 766 1.44 -25.76 -12.83
C LYS A 766 1.70 -24.53 -13.73
N GLU A 767 1.09 -23.37 -13.44
CA GLU A 767 1.24 -22.18 -14.30
C GLU A 767 2.24 -21.15 -13.75
N LYS A 768 2.10 -20.81 -12.47
CA LYS A 768 2.84 -19.71 -11.86
C LYS A 768 2.92 -19.84 -10.33
N LEU A 769 4.03 -19.41 -9.76
CA LEU A 769 4.26 -19.35 -8.32
C LEU A 769 4.94 -18.03 -7.97
N LYS A 770 4.48 -17.38 -6.91
CA LYS A 770 5.08 -16.13 -6.43
C LYS A 770 6.13 -16.45 -5.38
N VAL A 771 7.40 -16.19 -5.68
CA VAL A 771 8.55 -16.38 -4.80
C VAL A 771 9.15 -15.02 -4.47
N LEU A 772 9.18 -14.64 -3.19
CA LEU A 772 9.79 -13.41 -2.67
C LEU A 772 9.46 -12.12 -3.47
N GLY A 773 8.25 -12.05 -4.03
CA GLY A 773 7.75 -10.89 -4.80
C GLY A 773 7.88 -10.98 -6.32
N VAL A 774 8.59 -11.98 -6.84
CA VAL A 774 8.68 -12.30 -8.28
C VAL A 774 7.72 -13.45 -8.61
N VAL A 775 7.14 -13.44 -9.82
CA VAL A 775 6.23 -14.51 -10.26
C VAL A 775 7.00 -15.39 -11.23
N LEU A 776 7.29 -16.61 -10.82
CA LEU A 776 7.98 -17.62 -11.63
C LEU A 776 6.93 -18.45 -12.37
N ASP A 777 7.27 -18.89 -13.58
CA ASP A 777 6.55 -19.91 -14.34
C ASP A 777 7.53 -21.08 -14.61
N PRO A 778 7.04 -22.30 -14.87
CA PRO A 778 7.89 -23.50 -15.01
C PRO A 778 9.06 -23.37 -16.00
N ALA A 779 8.89 -22.55 -17.04
CA ALA A 779 9.89 -22.32 -18.08
C ALA A 779 10.66 -21.00 -17.91
N LEU A 780 10.47 -20.29 -16.80
CA LEU A 780 11.07 -19.00 -16.47
C LEU A 780 10.94 -17.98 -17.62
N THR A 781 9.77 -17.93 -18.27
CA THR A 781 9.48 -16.96 -19.32
C THR A 781 9.21 -15.57 -18.76
N PHE A 782 8.81 -15.47 -17.49
CA PHE A 782 8.39 -14.26 -16.77
C PHE A 782 7.20 -13.52 -17.40
N ALA A 783 6.40 -14.21 -18.22
CA ALA A 783 5.21 -13.60 -18.84
C ALA A 783 4.16 -13.20 -17.80
N HIS A 784 3.93 -14.06 -16.80
CA HIS A 784 3.04 -13.75 -15.67
C HIS A 784 3.63 -12.64 -14.78
N HIS A 785 4.95 -12.60 -14.59
CA HIS A 785 5.60 -11.52 -13.85
C HIS A 785 5.37 -10.15 -14.48
N ILE A 786 5.60 -10.02 -15.79
CA ILE A 786 5.39 -8.75 -16.52
C ILE A 786 3.92 -8.32 -16.45
N SER A 787 2.98 -9.26 -16.56
CA SER A 787 1.56 -8.96 -16.44
C SER A 787 1.20 -8.47 -15.03
N ASN A 788 1.77 -9.08 -13.98
CA ASN A 788 1.64 -8.60 -12.60
C ASN A 788 2.26 -7.20 -12.40
N LEU A 789 3.40 -6.90 -13.02
CA LEU A 789 4.01 -5.57 -13.00
C LEU A 789 3.09 -4.53 -13.67
N GLU A 790 2.53 -4.86 -14.84
CA GLU A 790 1.55 -4.00 -15.53
C GLU A 790 0.34 -3.70 -14.64
N THR A 791 -0.24 -4.71 -13.98
CA THR A 791 -1.35 -4.53 -13.02
C THR A 791 -0.96 -3.60 -11.87
N LYS A 792 0.18 -3.85 -11.20
CA LYS A 792 0.65 -3.01 -10.08
C LYS A 792 0.91 -1.56 -10.50
N VAL A 793 1.50 -1.37 -11.68
CA VAL A 793 1.74 -0.03 -12.23
C VAL A 793 0.42 0.64 -12.57
N ASN A 794 -0.50 -0.05 -13.26
CA ASN A 794 -1.82 0.51 -13.57
C ASN A 794 -2.61 0.90 -12.32
N ASN A 795 -2.55 0.11 -11.24
CA ASN A 795 -3.17 0.47 -9.95
C ASN A 795 -2.51 1.71 -9.35
N THR A 796 -1.19 1.83 -9.45
CA THR A 796 -0.47 3.02 -8.99
C THR A 796 -0.81 4.26 -9.84
N LEU A 797 -1.00 4.10 -11.16
CA LEU A 797 -1.45 5.17 -12.04
C LEU A 797 -2.89 5.62 -11.72
N ARG A 798 -3.76 4.74 -11.21
CA ARG A 798 -5.08 5.15 -10.71
C ARG A 798 -4.94 6.16 -9.56
N HIS A 799 -4.06 5.89 -8.59
CA HIS A 799 -3.77 6.83 -7.51
C HIS A 799 -3.14 8.13 -8.03
N PHE A 800 -2.29 8.06 -9.06
CA PHE A 800 -1.67 9.24 -9.66
C PHE A 800 -2.70 10.18 -10.30
N ARG A 801 -3.79 9.66 -10.89
CA ARG A 801 -4.83 10.49 -11.51
C ARG A 801 -5.56 11.38 -10.51
N ALA A 802 -5.55 11.04 -9.22
CA ALA A 802 -6.03 11.93 -8.17
C ALA A 802 -5.03 13.06 -7.85
N LEU A 803 -3.76 12.94 -8.22
CA LEU A 803 -2.73 13.96 -7.99
C LEU A 803 -2.55 14.93 -9.16
N SER A 804 -2.74 14.46 -10.39
CA SER A 804 -2.49 15.27 -11.57
C SER A 804 -3.21 14.74 -12.79
N GLY A 805 -3.82 15.67 -13.53
CA GLY A 805 -4.28 15.50 -14.90
C GLY A 805 -3.36 16.19 -15.91
N PRO A 806 -3.75 16.25 -17.20
CA PRO A 806 -3.03 17.01 -18.21
C PRO A 806 -3.01 18.52 -17.91
N THR A 807 -4.13 19.07 -17.41
CA THR A 807 -4.32 20.52 -17.26
C THR A 807 -4.43 20.98 -15.80
N TRP A 808 -4.25 20.07 -14.83
CA TRP A 808 -4.36 20.40 -13.41
C TRP A 808 -3.51 19.50 -12.52
N GLY A 809 -3.24 19.96 -11.29
CA GLY A 809 -2.54 19.21 -10.24
C GLY A 809 -1.05 19.55 -10.11
N ILE A 810 -0.28 18.60 -9.58
CA ILE A 810 1.12 18.83 -9.20
C ILE A 810 2.03 19.14 -10.40
N ARG A 811 3.11 19.90 -10.14
CA ARG A 811 4.05 20.36 -11.17
C ARG A 811 4.85 19.21 -11.79
N LEU A 812 5.36 19.42 -13.00
CA LEU A 812 6.12 18.41 -13.77
C LEU A 812 7.28 17.80 -12.98
N ASN A 813 8.02 18.61 -12.23
CA ASN A 813 9.12 18.11 -11.40
C ASN A 813 8.63 17.12 -10.33
N GLN A 814 7.46 17.35 -9.74
CA GLN A 814 6.84 16.47 -8.76
C GLN A 814 6.27 15.21 -9.43
N THR A 815 5.61 15.31 -10.58
CA THR A 815 5.11 14.13 -11.32
C THR A 815 6.26 13.22 -11.76
N ARG A 816 7.36 13.79 -12.25
CA ARG A 816 8.59 13.09 -12.59
C ARG A 816 9.20 12.41 -11.36
N ARG A 817 9.28 13.13 -10.23
CA ARG A 817 9.76 12.55 -8.96
C ARG A 817 8.88 11.39 -8.51
N TYR A 818 7.56 11.51 -8.61
CA TYR A 818 6.61 10.43 -8.30
C TYR A 818 6.88 9.19 -9.16
N TYR A 819 7.06 9.34 -10.48
CA TYR A 819 7.42 8.22 -11.35
C TYR A 819 8.72 7.55 -10.91
N VAL A 820 9.79 8.33 -10.70
CA VAL A 820 11.12 7.84 -10.34
C VAL A 820 11.12 7.08 -9.01
N SER A 821 10.29 7.48 -8.05
CA SER A 821 10.33 7.01 -6.66
C SER A 821 9.19 6.08 -6.26
N LYS A 822 8.07 6.04 -7.00
CA LYS A 822 6.95 5.11 -6.75
C LYS A 822 6.72 4.12 -7.88
N ILE A 823 6.68 4.57 -9.13
CA ILE A 823 6.32 3.69 -10.26
C ILE A 823 7.52 2.85 -10.70
N ARG A 824 8.66 3.49 -10.95
CA ARG A 824 9.86 2.81 -11.45
C ARG A 824 10.38 1.71 -10.53
N PRO A 825 10.40 1.86 -9.18
CA PRO A 825 10.79 0.78 -8.28
C PRO A 825 9.90 -0.46 -8.33
N ILE A 826 8.60 -0.31 -8.67
CA ILE A 826 7.71 -1.46 -8.89
C ILE A 826 8.23 -2.29 -10.06
N ILE A 827 8.58 -1.62 -11.17
CA ILE A 827 9.06 -2.28 -12.39
C ILE A 827 10.44 -2.93 -12.16
N SER A 828 11.32 -2.34 -11.36
CA SER A 828 12.70 -2.82 -11.20
C SER A 828 12.93 -3.75 -10.00
N HIS A 829 11.88 -4.10 -9.26
CA HIS A 829 12.02 -5.01 -8.13
C HIS A 829 12.63 -6.35 -8.58
N ALA A 830 13.72 -6.76 -7.91
CA ALA A 830 14.48 -7.98 -8.20
C ALA A 830 14.90 -8.16 -9.68
N CYS A 831 15.06 -7.07 -10.45
CA CYS A 831 15.37 -7.17 -11.89
C CYS A 831 16.71 -7.85 -12.20
N ALA A 832 17.64 -7.90 -11.25
CA ALA A 832 18.87 -8.65 -11.40
C ALA A 832 18.62 -10.16 -11.62
N ALA A 833 17.52 -10.71 -11.09
CA ALA A 833 17.18 -12.11 -11.19
C ALA A 833 16.37 -12.47 -12.46
N TRP A 834 15.42 -11.63 -12.88
CA TRP A 834 14.51 -11.95 -14.00
C TRP A 834 14.79 -11.18 -15.30
N PHE A 835 15.49 -10.04 -15.25
CA PHE A 835 15.82 -9.26 -16.45
C PHE A 835 17.20 -9.65 -16.99
N LEU A 836 17.28 -10.85 -17.59
CA LEU A 836 18.50 -11.41 -18.15
C LEU A 836 18.78 -10.78 -19.54
N HIS A 837 19.45 -9.63 -19.57
CA HIS A 837 19.77 -8.93 -20.81
C HIS A 837 21.18 -8.33 -20.78
N CYS A 838 21.97 -8.60 -21.81
CA CYS A 838 23.26 -7.96 -22.06
C CYS A 838 23.25 -7.36 -23.48
N PRO A 839 23.54 -6.06 -23.64
CA PRO A 839 23.60 -5.44 -24.97
C PRO A 839 24.67 -6.09 -25.84
N GLY A 840 24.35 -6.42 -27.10
CA GLY A 840 25.32 -6.96 -28.05
C GLY A 840 25.68 -8.43 -27.86
N ARG A 841 25.18 -9.10 -26.81
CA ARG A 841 25.36 -10.55 -26.60
C ARG A 841 24.00 -11.25 -26.46
N ARG A 842 23.85 -12.39 -27.13
CA ARG A 842 22.67 -13.25 -26.98
C ARG A 842 22.76 -13.99 -25.66
N ILE A 843 21.74 -13.85 -24.81
CA ILE A 843 21.64 -14.59 -23.55
C ILE A 843 20.62 -15.73 -23.71
N PRO A 844 21.00 -16.99 -23.41
CA PRO A 844 20.07 -18.11 -23.48
C PRO A 844 18.94 -17.93 -22.46
N TRP A 845 17.72 -18.30 -22.85
CA TRP A 845 16.52 -18.22 -21.99
C TRP A 845 16.23 -16.81 -21.42
N SER A 846 16.63 -15.76 -22.16
CA SER A 846 16.29 -14.38 -21.84
C SER A 846 14.86 -13.99 -22.28
N LEU A 847 14.38 -12.84 -21.81
CA LEU A 847 13.09 -12.29 -22.21
C LEU A 847 13.00 -12.11 -23.73
N LYS A 848 11.86 -12.51 -24.31
CA LYS A 848 11.58 -12.31 -25.74
C LYS A 848 11.51 -10.81 -26.07
N PRO A 849 11.88 -10.37 -27.28
CA PRO A 849 11.77 -8.96 -27.69
C PRO A 849 10.36 -8.36 -27.54
N LYS A 850 9.30 -9.17 -27.70
CA LYS A 850 7.90 -8.74 -27.46
C LYS A 850 7.64 -8.38 -25.99
N GLN A 851 8.27 -9.08 -25.04
CA GLN A 851 8.15 -8.82 -23.61
C GLN A 851 8.88 -7.53 -23.20
N ILE A 852 10.09 -7.30 -23.72
CA ILE A 852 10.81 -6.03 -23.49
C ILE A 852 9.99 -4.85 -24.04
N ARG A 853 9.39 -5.00 -25.23
CA ARG A 853 8.49 -3.99 -25.81
C ARG A 853 7.25 -3.71 -24.95
N ARG A 854 6.73 -4.69 -24.20
CA ARG A 854 5.63 -4.46 -23.25
C ARG A 854 6.05 -3.53 -22.13
N LEU A 855 7.24 -3.74 -21.54
CA LEU A 855 7.79 -2.87 -20.50
C LEU A 855 8.03 -1.44 -21.03
N GLU A 856 8.53 -1.30 -22.25
CA GLU A 856 8.71 -0.01 -22.92
C GLU A 856 7.39 0.71 -23.16
N LYS A 857 6.35 -0.01 -23.61
CA LYS A 857 4.98 0.53 -23.74
C LYS A 857 4.40 0.95 -22.39
N LEU A 858 4.65 0.18 -21.33
CA LEU A 858 4.21 0.52 -19.97
C LEU A 858 4.88 1.81 -19.49
N GLN A 859 6.20 1.95 -19.69
CA GLN A 859 6.90 3.20 -19.41
C GLN A 859 6.34 4.35 -20.25
N TYR A 860 6.11 4.15 -21.54
CA TYR A 860 5.53 5.17 -22.42
C TYR A 860 4.19 5.68 -21.92
N LYS A 861 3.28 4.78 -21.50
CA LYS A 861 2.01 5.15 -20.87
C LYS A 861 2.21 6.03 -19.62
N CYS A 862 3.19 5.69 -18.78
CA CYS A 862 3.54 6.50 -17.62
C CYS A 862 4.09 7.87 -18.03
N LEU A 863 4.96 7.93 -19.04
CA LEU A 863 5.58 9.15 -19.54
C LEU A 863 4.54 10.15 -20.03
N LEU A 864 3.60 9.72 -20.88
CA LEU A 864 2.53 10.59 -21.37
C LEU A 864 1.73 11.20 -20.21
N LEU A 865 1.38 10.37 -19.22
CA LEU A 865 0.62 10.83 -18.06
C LEU A 865 1.41 11.83 -17.21
N ILE A 866 2.66 11.55 -16.87
CA ILE A 866 3.45 12.45 -16.01
C ILE A 866 3.89 13.71 -16.74
N SER A 867 4.06 13.66 -18.06
CA SER A 867 4.58 14.77 -18.85
C SER A 867 3.50 15.63 -19.50
N GLY A 868 2.25 15.14 -19.58
CA GLY A 868 1.19 15.81 -20.33
C GLY A 868 1.29 15.61 -21.85
N GLY A 869 2.12 14.66 -22.30
CA GLY A 869 2.27 14.36 -23.71
C GLY A 869 1.04 13.65 -24.28
N ILE A 870 0.71 13.93 -25.54
CA ILE A 870 -0.40 13.27 -26.24
C ILE A 870 0.05 12.01 -26.98
N ARG A 871 -0.89 11.13 -27.31
CA ARG A 871 -0.63 9.88 -28.05
C ARG A 871 0.10 10.17 -29.35
N GLY A 872 1.19 9.45 -29.67
CA GLY A 872 1.98 9.74 -30.88
C GLY A 872 3.11 10.77 -30.68
N SER A 873 3.21 11.37 -29.49
CA SER A 873 4.48 11.91 -28.99
C SER A 873 5.51 10.78 -28.93
N SER A 874 6.73 11.03 -29.42
CA SER A 874 7.79 10.02 -29.39
C SER A 874 8.23 9.76 -27.95
N GLY A 875 8.16 8.50 -27.50
CA GLY A 875 8.65 8.12 -26.18
C GLY A 875 10.12 8.49 -25.96
N THR A 876 10.95 8.35 -27.01
CA THR A 876 12.37 8.74 -26.97
C THR A 876 12.57 10.23 -26.75
N THR A 877 11.75 11.08 -27.38
CA THR A 877 11.78 12.54 -27.19
C THR A 877 11.33 12.93 -25.79
N VAL A 878 10.23 12.34 -25.30
CA VAL A 878 9.74 12.61 -23.93
C VAL A 878 10.76 12.15 -22.88
N LEU A 879 11.39 10.99 -23.05
CA LEU A 879 12.48 10.54 -22.18
C LEU A 879 13.66 11.51 -22.15
N LYS A 880 14.02 12.07 -23.31
CA LYS A 880 15.09 13.08 -23.43
C LYS A 880 14.71 14.36 -22.69
N ASP A 881 13.54 14.93 -22.97
CA ASP A 881 13.09 16.19 -22.38
C ASP A 881 12.90 16.07 -20.86
N MET A 882 12.39 14.93 -20.39
CA MET A 882 12.25 14.65 -18.96
C MET A 882 13.57 14.22 -18.29
N ASN A 883 14.66 14.09 -19.04
CA ASN A 883 15.93 13.52 -18.57
C ASN A 883 15.73 12.22 -17.76
N LEU A 884 15.08 11.25 -18.38
CA LEU A 884 14.79 9.92 -17.85
C LEU A 884 15.44 8.85 -18.73
N GLU A 885 15.98 7.80 -18.11
CA GLU A 885 16.47 6.60 -18.80
C GLU A 885 15.30 5.80 -19.38
N GLY A 886 15.50 5.21 -20.56
CA GLY A 886 14.62 4.16 -21.06
C GLY A 886 14.58 2.98 -20.08
N ILE A 887 13.42 2.33 -19.94
CA ILE A 887 13.24 1.28 -18.94
C ILE A 887 14.18 0.09 -19.20
N ARG A 888 14.49 -0.19 -20.47
CA ARG A 888 15.45 -1.21 -20.86
C ARG A 888 16.84 -0.89 -20.31
N GLU A 889 17.37 0.30 -20.60
CA GLU A 889 18.69 0.76 -20.13
C GLU A 889 18.74 0.81 -18.60
N PHE A 890 17.67 1.30 -17.98
CA PHE A 890 17.53 1.36 -16.54
C PHE A 890 17.60 -0.03 -15.89
N LEU A 891 16.85 -1.02 -16.40
CA LEU A 891 16.86 -2.39 -15.87
C LEU A 891 18.20 -3.09 -16.12
N CYS A 892 18.83 -2.88 -17.29
CA CYS A 892 20.20 -3.36 -17.54
C CYS A 892 21.17 -2.84 -16.48
N ARG A 893 21.17 -1.50 -16.28
CA ARG A 893 22.04 -0.85 -15.30
C ARG A 893 21.80 -1.38 -13.89
N MET A 894 20.54 -1.48 -13.48
CA MET A 894 20.19 -1.97 -12.14
C MET A 894 20.58 -3.44 -11.94
N SER A 895 20.37 -4.29 -12.95
CA SER A 895 20.79 -5.69 -12.95
C SER A 895 22.31 -5.83 -12.82
N MET A 896 23.07 -5.18 -13.70
CA MET A 896 24.54 -5.25 -13.71
C MET A 896 25.15 -4.63 -12.46
N SER A 897 24.63 -3.48 -12.02
CA SER A 897 25.08 -2.84 -10.78
C SER A 897 24.75 -3.67 -9.54
N SER A 898 23.70 -4.49 -9.56
CA SER A 898 23.48 -5.46 -8.46
C SER A 898 24.56 -6.52 -8.48
N ARG A 899 24.66 -7.28 -9.57
CA ARG A 899 25.61 -8.39 -9.71
C ARG A 899 27.05 -7.96 -9.39
N ALA A 900 27.48 -6.81 -9.89
CA ALA A 900 28.82 -6.27 -9.64
C ALA A 900 29.10 -5.95 -8.17
N ARG A 901 28.08 -5.50 -7.42
CA ARG A 901 28.21 -5.22 -5.97
C ARG A 901 28.23 -6.49 -5.14
N ASP A 902 27.74 -7.59 -5.70
CA ASP A 902 27.59 -8.87 -4.99
C ASP A 902 28.86 -9.73 -5.13
N LEU A 903 29.78 -9.34 -6.01
CA LEU A 903 31.10 -9.95 -6.14
C LEU A 903 31.90 -9.79 -4.82
N LYS A 904 32.31 -10.92 -4.24
CA LYS A 904 33.20 -10.95 -3.06
C LYS A 904 34.59 -10.44 -3.48
N VAL A 905 35.18 -9.54 -2.69
CA VAL A 905 36.58 -9.10 -2.85
C VAL A 905 37.41 -9.90 -1.85
N ARG A 906 38.24 -10.82 -2.32
CA ARG A 906 39.20 -11.55 -1.49
C ARG A 906 40.42 -10.67 -1.18
N ASN A 907 41.15 -11.00 -0.12
CA ASN A 907 42.29 -10.21 0.33
C ASN A 907 43.40 -10.05 -0.72
N ASN A 908 43.58 -11.06 -1.57
CA ASN A 908 44.59 -11.12 -2.63
C ASN A 908 44.07 -10.72 -4.01
N ASP A 909 42.84 -10.18 -4.11
CA ASP A 909 42.30 -9.82 -5.43
C ASP A 909 42.95 -8.54 -5.98
N VAL A 910 43.62 -8.67 -7.12
CA VAL A 910 44.22 -7.55 -7.86
C VAL A 910 43.20 -6.98 -8.85
N TRP A 911 42.18 -6.29 -8.33
CA TRP A 911 41.08 -5.70 -9.14
C TRP A 911 41.53 -4.59 -10.10
N PHE A 912 42.72 -4.02 -9.90
CA PHE A 912 43.23 -2.90 -10.70
C PHE A 912 43.96 -3.31 -11.99
N GLU A 913 44.36 -4.58 -12.12
CA GLU A 913 45.35 -4.98 -13.14
C GLU A 913 44.95 -6.17 -14.01
N LYS A 914 44.02 -7.05 -13.59
CA LYS A 914 43.66 -8.25 -14.36
C LYS A 914 42.32 -8.15 -15.10
N SER A 915 42.29 -8.67 -16.33
CA SER A 915 41.06 -9.06 -17.02
C SER A 915 40.59 -10.40 -16.45
N TRP A 916 39.49 -10.40 -15.70
CA TRP A 916 38.97 -11.63 -15.09
C TRP A 916 38.17 -12.43 -16.12
N LYS A 917 38.51 -13.72 -16.26
CA LYS A 917 37.72 -14.72 -16.99
C LYS A 917 37.07 -15.64 -15.96
N THR A 918 35.76 -15.80 -16.02
CA THR A 918 35.04 -16.76 -15.16
C THR A 918 35.54 -18.18 -15.47
N PRO A 919 35.86 -19.02 -14.46
CA PRO A 919 36.26 -20.41 -14.69
C PRO A 919 35.21 -21.14 -15.53
N LYS A 920 35.65 -21.74 -16.64
CA LYS A 920 34.77 -22.54 -17.51
C LYS A 920 34.61 -23.92 -16.89
N ASP A 921 33.40 -24.25 -16.47
CA ASP A 921 33.06 -25.61 -16.06
C ASP A 921 33.03 -26.51 -17.32
N LYS A 922 33.90 -27.53 -17.36
CA LYS A 922 34.03 -28.43 -18.51
C LYS A 922 32.74 -29.23 -18.75
N ASN A 923 31.94 -29.45 -17.70
CA ASN A 923 30.74 -30.29 -17.72
C ASN A 923 29.44 -29.54 -18.12
N TYR A 924 29.47 -28.20 -18.22
CA TYR A 924 28.29 -27.39 -18.51
C TYR A 924 28.52 -26.41 -19.66
N ASN A 925 27.44 -26.10 -20.40
CA ASN A 925 27.39 -25.00 -21.34
C ASN A 925 27.35 -23.68 -20.57
N VAL A 926 27.82 -22.61 -21.22
CA VAL A 926 27.83 -21.28 -20.62
C VAL A 926 26.39 -20.88 -20.26
N THR A 927 26.12 -20.67 -18.97
CA THR A 927 24.79 -20.28 -18.49
C THR A 927 24.53 -18.79 -18.75
N ALA A 928 23.25 -18.40 -18.76
CA ALA A 928 22.87 -16.99 -18.83
C ALA A 928 23.55 -16.15 -17.73
N TYR A 929 23.64 -16.71 -16.53
CA TYR A 929 24.22 -16.04 -15.36
C TYR A 929 25.73 -15.91 -15.47
N GLN A 930 26.44 -16.92 -15.99
CA GLN A 930 27.89 -16.81 -16.23
C GLN A 930 28.25 -15.66 -17.18
N ILE A 931 27.47 -15.45 -18.26
CA ILE A 931 27.67 -14.32 -19.19
C ILE A 931 27.45 -12.99 -18.48
N LEU A 932 26.39 -12.89 -17.67
CA LEU A 932 26.06 -11.68 -16.94
C LEU A 932 27.06 -11.38 -15.81
N ASP A 933 27.55 -12.41 -15.15
CA ASP A 933 28.53 -12.27 -14.08
C ASP A 933 29.89 -11.87 -14.66
N GLU A 934 30.28 -12.41 -15.82
CA GLU A 934 31.46 -11.92 -16.57
C GLU A 934 31.36 -10.41 -16.87
N GLU A 935 30.22 -9.95 -17.38
CA GLU A 935 30.00 -8.51 -17.63
C GLU A 935 30.02 -7.68 -16.33
N ALA A 936 29.50 -8.23 -15.23
CA ALA A 936 29.55 -7.60 -13.92
C ALA A 936 30.98 -7.49 -13.36
N TYR A 937 31.84 -8.50 -13.59
CA TYR A 937 33.27 -8.43 -13.30
C TYR A 937 33.94 -7.32 -14.11
N GLN A 938 33.64 -7.21 -15.41
CA GLN A 938 34.19 -6.16 -16.26
C GLN A 938 33.75 -4.76 -15.81
N LEU A 939 32.49 -4.59 -15.40
CA LEU A 939 31.99 -3.35 -14.82
C LEU A 939 32.73 -3.00 -13.53
N THR A 940 32.97 -3.99 -12.67
CA THR A 940 33.70 -3.81 -11.40
C THR A 940 35.15 -3.41 -11.63
N GLY A 941 35.85 -4.06 -12.57
CA GLY A 941 37.21 -3.70 -12.97
C GLY A 941 37.30 -2.28 -13.54
N ARG A 942 36.38 -1.89 -14.45
CA ARG A 942 36.29 -0.50 -14.94
C ARG A 942 36.06 0.49 -13.79
N SER A 943 35.17 0.15 -12.86
CA SER A 943 34.87 0.97 -11.69
C SER A 943 36.08 1.11 -10.76
N ALA A 944 36.86 0.04 -10.57
CA ALA A 944 38.08 0.02 -9.77
C ALA A 944 39.15 0.93 -10.37
N LYS A 945 39.40 0.83 -11.68
CA LYS A 945 40.33 1.70 -12.41
C LYS A 945 39.96 3.17 -12.28
N TYR A 946 38.67 3.51 -12.42
CA TYR A 946 38.18 4.87 -12.25
C TYR A 946 38.28 5.38 -10.80
N PHE A 947 37.99 4.51 -9.83
CA PHE A 947 38.11 4.83 -8.41
C PHE A 947 39.56 5.12 -8.02
N ARG A 948 40.53 4.30 -8.47
CA ARG A 948 41.97 4.52 -8.29
C ARG A 948 42.38 5.91 -8.80
N LYS A 949 42.01 6.27 -10.04
CA LYS A 949 42.32 7.59 -10.64
C LYS A 949 41.81 8.80 -9.85
N ARG A 950 40.80 8.64 -8.98
CA ARG A 950 40.19 9.73 -8.21
C ARG A 950 40.54 9.71 -6.72
N GLN A 951 41.19 8.67 -6.23
CA GLN A 951 41.67 8.64 -4.85
C GLN A 951 42.98 9.41 -4.74
N LYS A 952 43.09 10.23 -3.69
CA LYS A 952 44.35 10.87 -3.32
C LYS A 952 45.15 9.89 -2.45
N GLY A 953 46.47 9.82 -2.66
CA GLY A 953 47.38 8.95 -1.90
C GLY A 953 47.92 7.76 -2.71
N THR A 954 48.55 6.82 -2.02
CA THR A 954 49.20 5.64 -2.63
C THR A 954 48.19 4.61 -3.14
N ASP A 955 48.65 3.69 -4.00
CA ASP A 955 47.82 2.58 -4.49
C ASP A 955 47.33 1.67 -3.37
N GLU A 956 48.13 1.49 -2.31
CA GLU A 956 47.72 0.77 -1.11
C GLU A 956 46.55 1.45 -0.38
N ALA A 957 46.58 2.78 -0.26
CA ALA A 957 45.49 3.54 0.34
C ALA A 957 44.21 3.43 -0.51
N ALA A 958 44.34 3.48 -1.85
CA ALA A 958 43.23 3.27 -2.77
C ALA A 958 42.66 1.85 -2.67
N LEU A 959 43.52 0.82 -2.55
CA LEU A 959 43.11 -0.57 -2.36
C LEU A 959 42.38 -0.77 -1.02
N LYS A 960 42.92 -0.22 0.07
CA LYS A 960 42.29 -0.26 1.40
C LYS A 960 40.92 0.42 1.39
N ALA A 961 40.79 1.55 0.68
CA ALA A 961 39.52 2.24 0.50
C ALA A 961 38.54 1.45 -0.39
N TRP A 962 39.02 0.77 -1.44
CA TRP A 962 38.23 -0.09 -2.31
C TRP A 962 37.68 -1.32 -1.58
N LYS A 963 38.42 -1.87 -0.62
CA LYS A 963 37.96 -2.97 0.24
C LYS A 963 36.76 -2.59 1.12
N ILE A 964 36.47 -1.29 1.33
CA ILE A 964 35.28 -0.84 2.07
C ILE A 964 34.03 -0.97 1.17
N PRO A 965 33.06 -1.85 1.49
CA PRO A 965 31.92 -2.14 0.62
C PRO A 965 31.10 -0.89 0.24
N ALA A 966 30.94 0.05 1.18
CA ALA A 966 30.21 1.30 0.92
C ALA A 966 30.87 2.15 -0.18
N LYS A 967 32.21 2.30 -0.15
CA LYS A 967 32.97 3.09 -1.13
C LYS A 967 32.96 2.39 -2.49
N ARG A 968 33.26 1.09 -2.53
CA ARG A 968 33.18 0.26 -3.74
C ARG A 968 31.80 0.32 -4.40
N ASN A 969 30.75 0.09 -3.61
CA ASN A 969 29.39 0.06 -4.13
C ASN A 969 28.95 1.43 -4.67
N ALA A 970 29.45 2.53 -4.09
CA ALA A 970 29.23 3.88 -4.61
C ALA A 970 29.95 4.10 -5.96
N ALA A 971 31.20 3.63 -6.09
CA ALA A 971 31.96 3.69 -7.33
C ALA A 971 31.28 2.89 -8.46
N VAL A 972 30.91 1.63 -8.18
CA VAL A 972 30.20 0.75 -9.13
C VAL A 972 28.88 1.38 -9.59
N LYS A 973 28.09 1.93 -8.67
CA LYS A 973 26.83 2.61 -9.02
C LYS A 973 27.07 3.83 -9.93
N SER A 974 28.13 4.59 -9.65
CA SER A 974 28.47 5.78 -10.41
C SER A 974 28.93 5.43 -11.83
N GLN A 975 29.81 4.44 -11.97
CA GLN A 975 30.27 3.94 -13.27
C GLN A 975 29.10 3.38 -14.08
N ALA A 976 28.29 2.49 -13.50
CA ALA A 976 27.13 1.91 -14.18
C ALA A 976 26.13 2.99 -14.66
N LYS A 977 25.96 4.05 -13.87
CA LYS A 977 25.13 5.21 -14.23
C LYS A 977 25.70 5.97 -15.41
N TRP A 978 27.00 6.25 -15.39
CA TRP A 978 27.67 6.93 -16.50
C TRP A 978 27.54 6.14 -17.81
N GLU A 979 27.77 4.82 -17.78
CA GLU A 979 27.64 3.97 -18.98
C GLU A 979 26.21 3.94 -19.53
N ALA A 980 25.20 3.89 -18.66
CA ALA A 980 23.80 3.96 -19.08
C ALA A 980 23.44 5.34 -19.66
N GLU A 981 23.95 6.43 -19.08
CA GLU A 981 23.76 7.79 -19.59
C GLU A 981 24.39 7.95 -20.98
N ALA A 982 25.62 7.45 -21.17
CA ALA A 982 26.30 7.42 -22.46
C ALA A 982 25.50 6.63 -23.50
N LYS A 983 25.00 5.44 -23.14
CA LYS A 983 24.16 4.63 -24.04
C LYS A 983 22.85 5.31 -24.41
N CYS A 984 22.21 6.00 -23.46
CA CYS A 984 21.01 6.78 -23.74
C CYS A 984 21.31 7.97 -24.68
N ALA A 985 22.48 8.60 -24.54
CA ALA A 985 22.93 9.66 -25.44
C ALA A 985 23.18 9.14 -26.87
N SER A 986 23.87 8.01 -27.02
CA SER A 986 24.07 7.37 -28.33
C SER A 986 22.74 6.99 -28.98
N SER A 987 21.82 6.41 -28.21
CA SER A 987 20.48 6.06 -28.70
C SER A 987 19.69 7.29 -29.16
N TRP A 988 19.83 8.42 -28.46
CA TRP A 988 19.25 9.70 -28.87
C TRP A 988 19.86 10.21 -30.18
N ILE A 989 21.18 10.14 -30.34
CA ILE A 989 21.87 10.56 -31.58
C ILE A 989 21.39 9.72 -32.77
N THR A 990 21.29 8.40 -32.61
CA THR A 990 20.75 7.51 -33.66
C THR A 990 19.30 7.83 -33.99
N TYR A 991 18.46 8.05 -32.98
CA TYR A 991 17.07 8.43 -33.17
C TYR A 991 16.94 9.76 -33.93
N ARG A 992 17.71 10.79 -33.52
CA ARG A 992 17.76 12.10 -34.14
C ARG A 992 18.17 11.98 -35.61
N ARG A 993 19.28 11.30 -35.91
CA ARG A 993 19.75 11.07 -37.30
C ARG A 993 18.67 10.44 -38.18
N LYS A 994 18.06 9.33 -37.72
CA LYS A 994 16.98 8.65 -38.47
C LYS A 994 15.75 9.52 -38.68
N ARG A 995 15.42 10.36 -37.70
CA ARG A 995 14.26 11.26 -37.78
C ARG A 995 14.54 12.42 -38.72
N THR A 996 15.70 13.04 -38.60
CA THR A 996 16.18 14.14 -39.45
C THR A 996 16.21 13.73 -40.93
N ALA A 997 16.68 12.53 -41.25
CA ALA A 997 16.72 12.04 -42.64
C ALA A 997 15.33 11.89 -43.30
N ARG A 998 14.24 11.88 -42.52
CA ARG A 998 12.86 11.71 -43.01
C ARG A 998 12.07 13.03 -43.11
N VAL A 999 12.63 14.13 -42.63
CA VAL A 999 11.94 15.43 -42.58
C VAL A 999 12.34 16.25 -43.81
N ARG A 1000 11.37 16.56 -44.66
CA ARG A 1000 11.53 17.40 -45.88
C ARG A 1000 11.20 18.88 -45.65
N THR A 1001 10.86 19.27 -44.41
CA THR A 1001 10.49 20.66 -44.07
C THR A 1001 11.71 21.50 -43.70
N THR A 1002 11.61 22.82 -43.90
CA THR A 1002 12.64 23.82 -43.57
C THR A 1002 12.86 23.98 -42.05
N HIS A 1003 11.84 23.70 -41.23
CA HIS A 1003 11.93 23.74 -39.76
C HIS A 1003 11.76 22.35 -39.13
N ARG A 1004 12.23 22.21 -37.88
CA ARG A 1004 12.14 20.98 -37.08
C ARG A 1004 11.60 21.27 -35.68
N PRO A 1005 10.95 20.29 -35.02
CA PRO A 1005 10.53 20.43 -33.63
C PRO A 1005 11.72 20.68 -32.70
N ALA A 1006 11.62 21.71 -31.87
CA ALA A 1006 12.69 22.14 -30.95
C ALA A 1006 13.20 20.99 -30.04
N ALA A 1007 12.31 20.07 -29.62
CA ALA A 1007 12.72 18.95 -28.78
C ALA A 1007 13.68 17.96 -29.48
N ILE A 1008 13.71 17.92 -30.82
CA ILE A 1008 14.56 17.00 -31.60
C ILE A 1008 15.96 17.58 -31.82
N GLU A 1009 16.10 18.91 -31.92
CA GLU A 1009 17.38 19.54 -32.29
C GLU A 1009 18.42 19.44 -31.16
N GLU A 1010 17.98 19.55 -29.92
CA GLU A 1010 18.87 19.60 -28.76
C GLU A 1010 19.55 18.27 -28.44
N LYS A 1011 20.73 18.38 -27.82
CA LYS A 1011 21.42 17.23 -27.22
C LYS A 1011 20.63 16.72 -26.01
N ARG A 1012 20.82 15.44 -25.68
CA ARG A 1012 20.27 14.87 -24.45
C ARG A 1012 21.02 15.44 -23.25
N GLY A 1013 20.30 15.90 -22.23
CA GLY A 1013 20.91 16.43 -21.01
C GLY A 1013 19.89 17.01 -20.04
N ARG A 1014 20.39 17.63 -18.96
CA ARG A 1014 19.55 18.28 -17.93
C ARG A 1014 18.94 19.59 -18.40
N ILE A 1015 19.51 20.22 -19.42
CA ILE A 1015 19.10 21.54 -19.92
C ILE A 1015 17.63 21.51 -20.37
N SER A 1016 17.19 20.51 -21.14
CA SER A 1016 15.79 20.44 -21.57
C SER A 1016 14.79 20.34 -20.41
N LEU A 1017 15.15 19.66 -19.30
CA LEU A 1017 14.30 19.61 -18.11
C LEU A 1017 14.24 20.97 -17.40
N SER A 1018 15.29 21.78 -17.48
CA SER A 1018 15.37 23.07 -16.80
C SER A 1018 14.39 24.11 -17.35
N TYR A 1019 13.99 24.01 -18.63
CA TYR A 1019 13.01 24.92 -19.23
C TYR A 1019 11.61 24.81 -18.60
N TYR A 1020 11.30 23.68 -17.97
CA TYR A 1020 10.02 23.45 -17.32
C TYR A 1020 10.01 23.93 -15.86
N LYS A 1021 11.12 24.47 -15.35
CA LYS A 1021 11.23 24.95 -13.97
C LYS A 1021 10.30 26.14 -13.77
N GLY A 1022 9.48 26.10 -12.72
CA GLY A 1022 8.54 27.18 -12.37
C GLY A 1022 7.24 27.18 -13.18
N LEU A 1023 7.09 26.33 -14.21
CA LEU A 1023 5.84 26.20 -14.95
C LEU A 1023 4.77 25.48 -14.12
N THR A 1024 3.54 25.95 -14.20
CA THR A 1024 2.36 25.25 -13.69
C THR A 1024 2.14 23.94 -14.44
N ARG A 1025 1.24 23.10 -13.96
CA ARG A 1025 0.90 21.86 -14.64
C ARG A 1025 0.38 22.10 -16.08
N PRO A 1026 -0.67 22.91 -16.32
CA PRO A 1026 -1.11 23.23 -17.68
C PRO A 1026 0.01 23.78 -18.57
N GLN A 1027 0.80 24.73 -18.05
CA GLN A 1027 1.93 25.32 -18.79
C GLN A 1027 2.96 24.25 -19.19
N SER A 1028 3.35 23.37 -18.27
CA SER A 1028 4.33 22.31 -18.55
C SER A 1028 3.84 21.28 -19.58
N THR A 1029 2.54 20.99 -19.58
CA THR A 1029 1.87 20.12 -20.56
C THR A 1029 1.90 20.78 -21.94
N LEU A 1030 1.47 22.04 -22.03
CA LEU A 1030 1.49 22.79 -23.29
C LEU A 1030 2.92 22.95 -23.81
N ALA A 1031 3.87 23.28 -22.94
CA ALA A 1031 5.29 23.40 -23.28
C ALA A 1031 5.85 22.15 -23.99
N LEU A 1032 5.51 20.96 -23.47
CA LEU A 1032 5.93 19.71 -24.09
C LEU A 1032 5.24 19.49 -25.45
N GLN A 1033 3.95 19.80 -25.55
CA GLN A 1033 3.19 19.67 -26.80
C GLN A 1033 3.72 20.61 -27.89
N LEU A 1034 4.07 21.86 -27.54
CA LEU A 1034 4.72 22.83 -28.43
C LEU A 1034 6.08 22.33 -28.89
N ARG A 1035 6.96 21.95 -27.96
CA ARG A 1035 8.33 21.50 -28.28
C ARG A 1035 8.39 20.22 -29.11
N THR A 1036 7.39 19.35 -28.97
CA THR A 1036 7.26 18.12 -29.76
C THR A 1036 6.42 18.27 -31.02
N GLU A 1037 5.77 19.42 -31.20
CA GLU A 1037 4.74 19.71 -32.22
C GLU A 1037 3.64 18.63 -32.28
N ARG A 1038 3.38 17.99 -31.15
CA ARG A 1038 2.25 17.07 -30.95
C ARG A 1038 1.27 17.78 -30.05
N ILE A 1039 0.36 18.52 -30.67
CA ILE A 1039 -0.59 19.42 -30.03
C ILE A 1039 -1.94 19.34 -30.75
N GLY A 1040 -3.04 19.68 -30.09
CA GLY A 1040 -4.39 19.64 -30.65
C GLY A 1040 -4.70 20.68 -31.74
N LEU A 1041 -3.75 20.97 -32.64
CA LEU A 1041 -3.96 21.83 -33.81
C LEU A 1041 -4.39 21.02 -35.04
N ASN A 1042 -5.06 21.66 -35.99
CA ASN A 1042 -5.66 21.01 -37.16
C ASN A 1042 -4.67 20.14 -37.95
N GLY A 1043 -3.42 20.61 -38.15
CA GLY A 1043 -2.41 19.84 -38.88
C GLY A 1043 -2.05 18.52 -38.21
N TYR A 1044 -2.01 18.47 -36.87
CA TYR A 1044 -1.77 17.22 -36.14
C TYR A 1044 -3.03 16.38 -36.01
N LEU A 1045 -4.19 16.99 -35.72
CA LEU A 1045 -5.47 16.31 -35.59
C LEU A 1045 -5.87 15.60 -36.88
N SER A 1046 -5.71 16.27 -38.02
CA SER A 1046 -5.93 15.68 -39.36
C SER A 1046 -5.01 14.47 -39.59
N LYS A 1047 -3.73 14.59 -39.22
CA LYS A 1047 -2.73 13.51 -39.37
C LYS A 1047 -3.05 12.25 -38.56
N ILE A 1048 -3.80 12.37 -37.46
CA ILE A 1048 -4.23 11.22 -36.66
C ILE A 1048 -5.67 10.77 -36.98
N GLY A 1049 -6.31 11.38 -37.99
CA GLY A 1049 -7.68 11.05 -38.40
C GLY A 1049 -8.74 11.47 -37.39
N ALA A 1050 -8.53 12.57 -36.65
CA ALA A 1050 -9.52 13.07 -35.71
C ALA A 1050 -10.72 13.71 -36.43
N THR A 1051 -11.91 13.57 -35.82
CA THR A 1051 -13.17 14.15 -36.27
C THR A 1051 -13.66 15.19 -35.26
N ARG A 1052 -14.51 16.12 -35.69
CA ARG A 1052 -15.25 17.05 -34.83
C ARG A 1052 -16.75 16.92 -35.10
N ASP A 1053 -17.51 17.12 -34.05
CA ASP A 1053 -18.96 17.18 -34.09
C ASP A 1053 -19.38 18.55 -34.65
N VAL A 1054 -20.23 18.56 -35.68
CA VAL A 1054 -20.75 19.77 -36.33
C VAL A 1054 -22.28 19.69 -36.31
N LYS A 1055 -22.93 20.68 -35.72
CA LYS A 1055 -24.40 20.79 -35.73
C LYS A 1055 -24.85 21.14 -37.13
N VAL A 1056 -25.82 20.40 -37.66
CA VAL A 1056 -26.41 20.70 -38.97
C VAL A 1056 -27.19 22.02 -38.85
N PRO A 1057 -26.94 23.00 -39.71
CA PRO A 1057 -27.70 24.25 -39.69
C PRO A 1057 -29.20 23.97 -39.79
N GLY A 1058 -29.99 24.46 -38.84
CA GLY A 1058 -31.45 24.30 -38.83
C GLY A 1058 -31.99 23.00 -38.21
N THR A 1059 -31.14 22.09 -37.69
CA THR A 1059 -31.61 20.88 -36.97
C THR A 1059 -30.87 20.66 -35.65
N GLU A 1060 -31.38 19.75 -34.80
CA GLU A 1060 -30.66 19.29 -33.60
C GLU A 1060 -29.58 18.23 -33.90
N ASP A 1061 -29.46 17.80 -35.16
CA ASP A 1061 -28.55 16.72 -35.53
C ASP A 1061 -27.09 17.16 -35.50
N VAL A 1062 -26.23 16.23 -35.07
CA VAL A 1062 -24.79 16.43 -34.95
C VAL A 1062 -24.07 15.41 -35.84
N ILE A 1063 -23.32 15.88 -36.84
CA ILE A 1063 -22.56 15.04 -37.77
C ILE A 1063 -21.07 15.11 -37.43
N ARG A 1064 -20.39 13.95 -37.47
CA ARG A 1064 -18.94 13.85 -37.30
C ARG A 1064 -18.20 14.14 -38.60
N HIS A 1065 -17.56 15.29 -38.68
CA HIS A 1065 -16.73 15.67 -39.83
C HIS A 1065 -15.23 15.50 -39.56
N PRO A 1066 -14.44 14.95 -40.52
CA PRO A 1066 -12.99 14.93 -40.42
C PRO A 1066 -12.38 16.33 -40.29
N ILE A 1067 -11.37 16.47 -39.44
CA ILE A 1067 -10.66 17.73 -39.26
C ILE A 1067 -9.71 17.94 -40.44
N LYS A 1068 -9.95 18.98 -41.25
CA LYS A 1068 -9.04 19.43 -42.32
C LYS A 1068 -7.79 20.06 -41.71
N PRO A 1069 -6.60 19.94 -42.33
CA PRO A 1069 -5.35 20.42 -41.76
C PRO A 1069 -5.19 21.94 -41.80
N ALA A 1070 -5.97 22.65 -42.64
CA ALA A 1070 -5.82 24.08 -42.90
C ALA A 1070 -6.08 24.98 -41.68
N CYS A 1071 -5.45 26.16 -41.71
CA CYS A 1071 -5.70 27.26 -40.77
C CYS A 1071 -6.82 28.17 -41.29
N THR A 1072 -7.48 28.91 -40.39
CA THR A 1072 -8.50 29.93 -40.72
C THR A 1072 -7.95 31.05 -41.61
N CYS A 1073 -6.67 31.39 -41.44
CA CYS A 1073 -5.95 32.38 -42.25
C CYS A 1073 -5.69 31.96 -43.71
N GLY A 1074 -6.23 30.82 -44.16
CA GLY A 1074 -5.99 30.26 -45.51
C GLY A 1074 -4.72 29.42 -45.67
N HIS A 1075 -3.86 29.30 -44.64
CA HIS A 1075 -2.64 28.49 -44.75
C HIS A 1075 -2.96 26.98 -44.81
N HIS A 1076 -2.29 26.27 -45.72
CA HIS A 1076 -2.55 24.85 -46.06
C HIS A 1076 -2.43 23.88 -44.87
N THR A 1077 -1.61 24.18 -43.86
CA THR A 1077 -1.51 23.36 -42.65
C THR A 1077 -1.28 24.22 -41.41
N GLN A 1078 -2.17 24.11 -40.42
CA GLN A 1078 -2.04 24.75 -39.12
C GLN A 1078 -1.05 23.96 -38.24
N THR A 1079 0.15 24.52 -38.08
CA THR A 1079 1.22 23.96 -37.23
C THR A 1079 1.66 24.96 -36.17
N VAL A 1080 2.42 24.50 -35.16
CA VAL A 1080 3.00 25.38 -34.14
C VAL A 1080 3.90 26.44 -34.80
N TYR A 1081 4.76 26.02 -35.72
CA TYR A 1081 5.63 26.91 -36.48
C TYR A 1081 4.84 27.95 -37.28
N HIS A 1082 3.80 27.53 -37.99
CA HIS A 1082 2.94 28.44 -38.74
C HIS A 1082 2.32 29.52 -37.83
N LEU A 1083 1.70 29.13 -36.71
CA LEU A 1083 1.03 30.08 -35.81
C LEU A 1083 2.01 31.08 -35.19
N PHE A 1084 3.20 30.62 -34.77
CA PHE A 1084 4.22 31.51 -34.19
C PHE A 1084 4.95 32.36 -35.21
N MET A 1085 5.16 31.91 -36.44
CA MET A 1085 6.09 32.56 -37.39
C MET A 1085 5.40 33.22 -38.58
N HIS A 1086 4.24 32.73 -39.04
CA HIS A 1086 3.68 33.11 -40.35
C HIS A 1086 2.17 33.39 -40.40
N CYS A 1087 1.38 32.96 -39.43
CA CYS A 1087 -0.07 33.15 -39.43
C CYS A 1087 -0.46 34.64 -39.47
N SER A 1088 -1.23 35.07 -40.46
CA SER A 1088 -1.70 36.45 -40.62
C SER A 1088 -2.74 36.80 -39.56
N ASP A 1089 -3.67 35.88 -39.22
CA ASP A 1089 -4.67 36.08 -38.16
C ASP A 1089 -4.05 36.43 -36.78
N LEU A 1090 -2.79 36.05 -36.56
CA LEU A 1090 -2.06 36.27 -35.30
C LEU A 1090 -0.95 37.31 -35.42
N HIS A 1091 -0.92 38.13 -36.48
CA HIS A 1091 0.15 39.11 -36.72
C HIS A 1091 0.32 40.09 -35.56
N SER A 1092 -0.75 40.81 -35.18
CA SER A 1092 -0.69 41.79 -34.08
C SER A 1092 -0.38 41.16 -32.73
N ALA A 1093 -0.88 39.94 -32.49
CA ALA A 1093 -0.55 39.18 -31.28
C ALA A 1093 0.92 38.78 -31.22
N ARG A 1094 1.55 38.51 -32.37
CA ARG A 1094 2.97 38.16 -32.47
C ARG A 1094 3.88 39.36 -32.23
N LEU A 1095 3.50 40.57 -32.67
CA LEU A 1095 4.25 41.80 -32.37
C LEU A 1095 4.38 42.02 -30.86
N ARG A 1096 3.29 41.84 -30.09
CA ARG A 1096 3.32 41.88 -28.62
C ARG A 1096 4.22 40.82 -27.99
N LEU A 1097 4.32 39.64 -28.61
CA LEU A 1097 5.25 38.61 -28.17
C LEU A 1097 6.69 39.04 -28.42
N ILE A 1098 6.98 39.61 -29.61
CA ILE A 1098 8.29 40.14 -29.98
C ILE A 1098 8.74 41.24 -29.00
N GLU A 1099 7.86 42.20 -28.69
CA GLU A 1099 8.15 43.25 -27.71
C GLU A 1099 8.58 42.69 -26.34
N ARG A 1100 7.93 41.63 -25.87
CA ARG A 1100 8.27 41.02 -24.57
C ARG A 1100 9.57 40.21 -24.58
N ILE A 1101 9.94 39.59 -25.70
CA ILE A 1101 11.13 38.72 -25.79
C ILE A 1101 12.31 39.38 -26.52
N GLY A 1102 12.13 40.60 -27.04
CA GLY A 1102 13.10 41.38 -27.81
C GLY A 1102 13.19 40.96 -29.28
N ALA A 1103 13.30 39.66 -29.55
CA ALA A 1103 13.36 39.12 -30.91
C ALA A 1103 12.75 37.72 -31.02
N LEU A 1104 12.04 37.45 -32.11
CA LEU A 1104 11.42 36.16 -32.35
C LEU A 1104 12.34 35.24 -33.17
N ASP A 1105 13.09 34.39 -32.48
CA ASP A 1105 13.85 33.31 -33.09
C ASP A 1105 13.26 31.94 -32.70
N TRP A 1106 12.95 31.10 -33.71
CA TRP A 1106 12.33 29.80 -33.50
C TRP A 1106 13.15 28.87 -32.58
N LYS A 1107 14.49 28.93 -32.68
CA LYS A 1107 15.37 28.03 -31.90
C LYS A 1107 15.35 28.38 -30.41
N THR A 1108 15.32 29.67 -30.08
CA THR A 1108 15.31 30.17 -28.71
C THR A 1108 13.92 30.30 -28.10
N LEU A 1109 12.88 30.47 -28.91
CA LEU A 1109 11.48 30.64 -28.48
C LEU A 1109 11.00 29.49 -27.59
N LEU A 1110 11.15 28.25 -28.06
CA LEU A 1110 10.69 27.05 -27.34
C LEU A 1110 11.76 26.48 -26.39
N THR A 1111 12.82 27.24 -26.09
CA THR A 1111 13.89 26.88 -25.15
C THR A 1111 14.05 27.97 -24.08
N LYS A 1112 14.78 29.05 -24.39
CA LYS A 1112 15.05 30.16 -23.47
C LYS A 1112 13.79 30.94 -23.11
N HIS A 1113 12.89 31.16 -24.06
CA HIS A 1113 11.66 31.96 -23.87
C HIS A 1113 10.40 31.10 -23.71
N LEU A 1114 10.55 29.84 -23.29
CA LEU A 1114 9.48 28.85 -23.30
C LEU A 1114 8.24 29.26 -22.48
N LYS A 1115 8.42 29.95 -21.36
CA LYS A 1115 7.29 30.44 -20.54
C LYS A 1115 6.42 31.42 -21.33
N PHE A 1116 7.03 32.43 -21.95
CA PHE A 1116 6.33 33.42 -22.79
C PHE A 1116 5.62 32.74 -23.97
N ALA A 1117 6.31 31.82 -24.65
CA ALA A 1117 5.72 31.07 -25.75
C ALA A 1117 4.49 30.24 -25.31
N VAL A 1118 4.57 29.60 -24.15
CA VAL A 1118 3.48 28.80 -23.59
C VAL A 1118 2.29 29.67 -23.21
N ASP A 1119 2.51 30.78 -22.50
CA ASP A 1119 1.41 31.65 -22.07
C ASP A 1119 0.73 32.30 -23.28
N TRP A 1120 1.52 32.69 -24.29
CA TRP A 1120 1.02 33.20 -25.57
C TRP A 1120 0.19 32.14 -26.31
N ALA A 1121 0.72 30.93 -26.48
CA ALA A 1121 0.00 29.85 -27.15
C ALA A 1121 -1.25 29.42 -26.37
N MET A 1122 -1.23 29.46 -25.04
CA MET A 1122 -2.37 29.09 -24.20
C MET A 1122 -3.57 29.99 -24.54
N PHE A 1123 -3.32 31.28 -24.72
CA PHE A 1123 -4.33 32.27 -25.06
C PHE A 1123 -4.73 32.19 -26.54
N TYR A 1124 -3.78 32.24 -27.48
CA TYR A 1124 -4.09 32.44 -28.91
C TYR A 1124 -4.34 31.16 -29.72
N PHE A 1125 -3.93 29.97 -29.27
CA PHE A 1125 -4.13 28.74 -30.07
C PHE A 1125 -5.56 28.17 -29.97
N ASN A 1126 -6.42 28.76 -29.14
CA ASN A 1126 -7.81 28.34 -28.90
C ASN A 1126 -7.96 26.82 -28.64
N LEU A 1127 -7.10 26.28 -27.77
CA LEU A 1127 -7.10 24.86 -27.43
C LEU A 1127 -8.07 24.61 -26.27
N GLY A 1128 -9.27 24.12 -26.56
CA GLY A 1128 -10.32 23.91 -25.55
C GLY A 1128 -9.89 23.10 -24.32
N GLN A 1129 -8.91 22.19 -24.45
CA GLN A 1129 -8.34 21.46 -23.31
C GLN A 1129 -7.70 22.36 -22.24
N PHE A 1130 -7.28 23.58 -22.60
CA PHE A 1130 -6.63 24.56 -21.73
C PHE A 1130 -7.52 25.75 -21.38
N ALA A 1131 -8.80 25.78 -21.78
CA ALA A 1131 -9.69 26.93 -21.59
C ALA A 1131 -9.70 27.48 -20.15
N ILE A 1132 -9.78 26.60 -19.14
CA ILE A 1132 -9.73 26.99 -17.72
C ILE A 1132 -8.40 27.67 -17.36
N ALA A 1133 -7.29 27.21 -17.93
CA ALA A 1133 -5.96 27.76 -17.67
C ALA A 1133 -5.67 29.04 -18.49
N GLN A 1134 -6.54 29.41 -19.44
CA GLN A 1134 -6.36 30.64 -20.22
C GLN A 1134 -6.49 31.90 -19.37
N ALA A 1135 -7.36 31.87 -18.35
CA ALA A 1135 -7.54 32.97 -17.40
C ALA A 1135 -6.26 33.27 -16.59
N ASP A 1136 -5.37 32.29 -16.44
CA ASP A 1136 -4.08 32.44 -15.74
C ASP A 1136 -2.94 32.92 -16.67
N SER A 1137 -3.21 33.17 -17.96
CA SER A 1137 -2.19 33.58 -18.93
C SER A 1137 -1.76 35.03 -18.72
N MET A 1138 -0.46 35.32 -18.88
CA MET A 1138 0.07 36.69 -18.83
C MET A 1138 -0.36 37.60 -20.00
N PHE A 1139 -1.13 37.05 -20.93
CA PHE A 1139 -1.76 37.74 -22.06
C PHE A 1139 -3.28 37.81 -21.94
N TYR A 1140 -3.85 37.33 -20.82
CA TYR A 1140 -5.28 37.48 -20.53
C TYR A 1140 -5.61 38.93 -20.17
N ILE A 1141 -6.62 39.49 -20.82
CA ILE A 1141 -7.21 40.80 -20.50
C ILE A 1141 -8.65 40.53 -20.03
N PRO A 1142 -9.02 40.90 -18.79
CA PRO A 1142 -10.40 40.73 -18.32
C PRO A 1142 -11.37 41.49 -19.21
N ALA A 1143 -12.52 40.89 -19.53
CA ALA A 1143 -13.59 41.61 -20.23
C ALA A 1143 -14.00 42.84 -19.39
N GLY A 1144 -13.63 44.04 -19.86
CA GLY A 1144 -13.87 45.32 -19.17
C GLY A 1144 -12.61 46.13 -18.80
N GLY A 1145 -11.39 45.63 -19.04
CA GLY A 1145 -10.17 46.42 -18.91
C GLY A 1145 -9.68 46.90 -20.27
N GLY A 1146 -9.81 48.20 -20.55
CA GLY A 1146 -9.23 48.86 -21.73
C GLY A 1146 -7.71 48.81 -21.76
#